data_AF-A0A1M5Y7D4-F1
#
_entry.id   AF-A0A1M5Y7D4-F1
#
_cell.length_a   1.000
_cell.length_b   1.000
_cell.length_c   1.000
_cell.angle_alpha   90.00
_cell.angle_beta   90.00
_cell.angle_gamma   90.00
#
_symmetry.space_group_name_H-M   'P 1'
#
loop_
_entity.id
_entity.type
_entity.pdbx_description
1 polymer ?
#
loop_
_entity_poly.entity_id
_entity_poly.type
_entity_poly.pdbx_seq_one_letter_code
_entity_poly.pdbx_strand_id
1 'polypeptide(L)'
;MQYGVEVLPYKREGKKNVSKGKNNEGVKAGLKYIVLFSVMLLVTRVKLINNMAPFGVAMLMCITSYTSSVSSIVVTMGGVLGYLSLIGQSEYLGLYIIALATTLAFQYIVGRHLEKKKRIFILGTAIFLEFLLSNFLISGYGLQVSAFSALLQITLIVPICFVLDNGIMGIKELNTKHLFNNEEIISMGILLSLIVAGTWGIEIAGISLMNIFALASIAIVSYICGSSVGAATGVAMGIVAGMCTNNMVAYISMYSICGLITGIFKDVSKWVSAIGFIVVFLILKIYLLEVGGFSLIEAGVAGLIFVCISNKHYRKLALDLNADKKTVNLTDEYVDKVKEMFAYKLEDFSGLLTNMSGVLNNLIENDKLGMRNKSSALVQCLADRVCSNCDMNHLCWKREIHYTYSAFGELIQNLQENNHIVPNEIERKCTHRNALLRNAEDIITKYMLSEMKRLSLCEGRELLSNQIINISGIIKNIGEDFSKDITINTKVEQDIRRILDKSNINYEDVFSFENKVGSLVVKVSIKNCRNKDIVIKAILPLICKATGIDMCISNDKCNVDYSKNIYEFTFEQAPKFYVSTYASVKCKEGEKCNGDTFNYGGLNDGSYLCVLSDGMGSGPQASRESSAAVQLVNDFMKSGFDKVTAINVVNSIMTMRFDEEEKFTTLDLANIDLNTGEAEFVKVGSVSTFIKSANNISIVRSKSLPIGVLEEADIEIERKMLKNGDFLIMMSDGVSDCDQNEEGDKWISEYLKNNNFNDPKDLAYALMDEAMKLSKYKIKDDMTVLVSKVYALE
;
A
#
# COMPACT_ATOMS: atom_id res chain seq x y z
N MET A 1 -34.54 -29.52 -18.67
CA MET A 1 -34.44 -30.83 -17.99
C MET A 1 -33.01 -31.31 -18.10
N GLN A 2 -32.25 -31.26 -17.01
CA GLN A 2 -30.99 -31.97 -16.85
C GLN A 2 -31.00 -32.54 -15.43
N TYR A 3 -31.24 -33.84 -15.34
CA TYR A 3 -31.14 -34.65 -14.13
C TYR A 3 -29.69 -35.10 -13.98
N GLY A 4 -29.13 -35.03 -12.77
CA GLY A 4 -27.87 -35.72 -12.48
C GLY A 4 -26.92 -35.07 -11.47
N VAL A 5 -27.41 -34.45 -10.40
CA VAL A 5 -26.57 -34.15 -9.23
C VAL A 5 -27.20 -34.80 -8.00
N GLU A 6 -26.61 -35.90 -7.56
CA GLU A 6 -26.92 -36.55 -6.28
C GLU A 6 -26.61 -35.56 -5.15
N VAL A 7 -27.67 -35.02 -4.55
CA VAL A 7 -27.56 -34.23 -3.33
C VAL A 7 -27.24 -35.20 -2.18
N LEU A 8 -25.98 -35.25 -1.77
CA LEU A 8 -25.59 -35.96 -0.56
C LEU A 8 -26.31 -35.35 0.66
N PRO A 9 -27.03 -36.14 1.46
CA PRO A 9 -27.71 -35.63 2.64
C PRO A 9 -26.67 -35.18 3.69
N TYR A 10 -26.91 -33.99 4.24
CA TYR A 10 -26.16 -33.38 5.32
C TYR A 10 -25.95 -34.36 6.48
N LYS A 11 -24.74 -34.93 6.55
CA LYS A 11 -24.30 -35.75 7.68
C LYS A 11 -23.81 -34.80 8.77
N ARG A 12 -24.67 -34.53 9.74
CA ARG A 12 -24.32 -33.75 10.95
C ARG A 12 -23.21 -34.50 11.67
N GLU A 13 -21.95 -34.07 11.48
CA GLU A 13 -20.85 -34.55 12.32
C GLU A 13 -21.20 -34.25 13.77
N GLY A 14 -21.37 -35.31 14.55
CA GLY A 14 -21.54 -35.21 16.00
C GLY A 14 -20.36 -34.44 16.59
N LYS A 15 -20.67 -33.56 17.55
CA LYS A 15 -19.72 -32.80 18.36
C LYS A 15 -18.48 -33.64 18.70
N LYS A 16 -17.43 -33.54 17.88
CA LYS A 16 -16.07 -33.86 18.33
C LYS A 16 -15.71 -32.79 19.33
N ASN A 17 -15.58 -33.21 20.58
CA ASN A 17 -15.16 -32.38 21.70
C ASN A 17 -13.95 -31.53 21.31
N VAL A 18 -14.20 -30.24 21.10
CA VAL A 18 -13.19 -29.18 21.11
C VAL A 18 -12.75 -28.98 22.57
N SER A 19 -12.01 -29.95 23.12
CA SER A 19 -11.48 -29.89 24.49
C SER A 19 -9.97 -29.63 24.54
N LYS A 20 -9.27 -29.51 23.41
CA LYS A 20 -7.82 -29.27 23.39
C LYS A 20 -7.38 -27.79 23.31
N GLY A 21 -8.31 -26.84 23.13
CA GLY A 21 -8.01 -25.39 23.08
C GLY A 21 -8.21 -24.62 24.39
N LYS A 22 -9.20 -25.00 25.21
CA LYS A 22 -9.57 -24.26 26.44
C LYS A 22 -8.55 -24.39 27.58
N ASN A 23 -7.80 -25.49 27.64
CA ASN A 23 -6.78 -25.66 28.68
C ASN A 23 -5.61 -24.67 28.54
N ASN A 24 -5.26 -24.25 27.31
CA ASN A 24 -4.11 -23.36 27.12
C ASN A 24 -4.42 -21.89 27.45
N GLU A 25 -5.67 -21.43 27.25
CA GLU A 25 -6.09 -20.09 27.64
C GLU A 25 -6.27 -19.96 29.16
N GLY A 26 -6.84 -20.98 29.81
CA GLY A 26 -6.95 -21.03 31.27
C GLY A 26 -5.59 -21.05 31.97
N VAL A 27 -4.62 -21.80 31.42
CA VAL A 27 -3.24 -21.85 31.94
C VAL A 27 -2.52 -20.51 31.77
N LYS A 28 -2.66 -19.83 30.62
CA LYS A 28 -2.07 -18.50 30.39
C LYS A 28 -2.69 -17.42 31.30
N ALA A 29 -4.00 -17.46 31.53
CA ALA A 29 -4.67 -16.56 32.46
C ALA A 29 -4.23 -16.82 33.91
N GLY A 30 -4.15 -18.09 34.32
CA GLY A 30 -3.64 -18.50 35.63
C GLY A 30 -2.21 -18.02 35.88
N LEU A 31 -1.32 -18.20 34.90
CA LEU A 31 0.06 -17.73 34.98
C LEU A 31 0.14 -16.21 35.17
N LYS A 32 -0.70 -15.44 34.45
CA LYS A 32 -0.76 -13.98 34.59
C LYS A 32 -1.17 -13.56 36.00
N TYR A 33 -2.16 -14.22 36.60
CA TYR A 33 -2.59 -13.94 37.97
C TYR A 33 -1.50 -14.27 38.99
N ILE A 34 -0.79 -15.39 38.80
CA ILE A 34 0.34 -15.78 39.67
C ILE A 34 1.47 -14.74 39.60
N VAL A 35 1.82 -14.27 38.40
CA VAL A 35 2.87 -13.25 38.24
C VAL A 35 2.47 -11.94 38.92
N LEU A 36 1.24 -11.46 38.69
CA LEU A 36 0.75 -10.22 39.32
C LEU A 36 0.69 -10.32 40.85
N PHE A 37 0.28 -11.48 41.38
CA PHE A 37 0.29 -11.77 42.81
C PHE A 37 1.71 -11.71 43.40
N SER A 38 2.66 -12.41 42.78
CA SER A 38 4.05 -12.47 43.25
C SER A 38 4.75 -11.11 43.20
N VAL A 39 4.51 -10.34 42.14
CA VAL A 39 5.07 -8.99 41.99
C VAL A 39 4.57 -8.08 43.11
N MET A 40 3.26 -8.10 43.40
CA MET A 40 2.69 -7.28 44.45
C MET A 40 3.17 -7.69 45.85
N LEU A 41 3.31 -8.99 46.10
CA LEU A 41 3.88 -9.51 47.35
C LEU A 41 5.30 -9.01 47.58
N LEU A 42 6.13 -8.94 46.54
CA LEU A 42 7.51 -8.47 46.67
C LEU A 42 7.59 -6.95 46.85
N VAL A 43 6.86 -6.18 46.03
CA VAL A 43 6.92 -4.70 46.10
C VAL A 43 6.42 -4.16 47.44
N THR A 44 5.42 -4.81 48.04
CA THR A 44 4.89 -4.42 49.36
C THR A 44 5.85 -4.67 50.51
N ARG A 45 6.84 -5.55 50.35
CA ARG A 45 7.87 -5.81 51.37
C ARG A 45 8.98 -4.76 51.43
N VAL A 46 9.06 -3.85 50.46
CA VAL A 46 10.10 -2.82 50.39
C VAL A 46 9.83 -1.73 51.42
N LYS A 47 10.82 -1.50 52.30
CA LYS A 47 10.76 -0.46 53.34
C LYS A 47 11.57 0.77 52.98
N LEU A 48 11.08 1.91 53.43
CA LEU A 48 11.72 3.22 53.46
C LEU A 48 12.26 3.52 54.86
N ILE A 49 12.96 4.65 54.98
CA ILE A 49 13.48 5.20 56.25
C ILE A 49 12.34 5.27 57.28
N ASN A 50 12.63 4.92 58.54
CA ASN A 50 11.67 4.86 59.66
C ASN A 50 10.53 3.83 59.49
N ASN A 51 10.79 2.67 58.88
CA ASN A 51 9.84 1.55 58.77
C ASN A 51 8.54 1.86 58.00
N MET A 52 8.55 2.88 57.13
CA MET A 52 7.45 3.17 56.21
C MET A 52 7.48 2.22 55.01
N ALA A 53 6.32 1.83 54.44
CA ALA A 53 6.25 0.93 53.28
C ALA A 53 5.19 1.38 52.24
N PRO A 54 5.35 2.55 51.59
CA PRO A 54 4.35 3.14 50.71
C PRO A 54 4.22 2.48 49.32
N PHE A 55 5.19 1.67 48.90
CA PHE A 55 5.26 1.12 47.53
C PHE A 55 4.09 0.20 47.18
N GLY A 56 3.56 -0.55 48.16
CA GLY A 56 2.41 -1.42 47.93
C GLY A 56 1.14 -0.66 47.59
N VAL A 57 0.79 0.35 48.38
CA VAL A 57 -0.38 1.21 48.10
C VAL A 57 -0.22 1.92 46.75
N ALA A 58 0.98 2.42 46.45
CA ALA A 58 1.29 3.04 45.16
C ALA A 58 1.08 2.07 43.98
N MET A 59 1.60 0.84 44.10
CA MET A 59 1.48 -0.18 43.05
C MET A 59 0.02 -0.61 42.80
N LEU A 60 -0.77 -0.76 43.86
CA LEU A 60 -2.19 -1.10 43.72
C LEU A 60 -2.95 0.02 43.00
N MET A 61 -2.70 1.30 43.31
CA MET A 61 -3.33 2.42 42.60
C MET A 61 -3.02 2.40 41.09
N CYS A 62 -1.80 2.04 40.69
CA CYS A 62 -1.42 1.95 39.28
C CYS A 62 -2.04 0.73 38.58
N ILE A 63 -1.90 -0.49 39.13
CA ILE A 63 -2.37 -1.73 38.50
C ILE A 63 -3.89 -1.72 38.30
N THR A 64 -4.63 -1.13 39.24
CA THR A 64 -6.09 -1.03 39.18
C THR A 64 -6.59 -0.08 38.09
N SER A 65 -5.70 0.67 37.43
CA SER A 65 -6.03 1.50 36.26
C SER A 65 -6.00 0.72 34.94
N TYR A 66 -5.32 -0.43 34.89
CA TYR A 66 -5.10 -1.19 33.65
C TYR A 66 -5.75 -2.57 33.61
N THR A 67 -6.27 -3.04 34.75
CA THR A 67 -6.67 -4.44 34.92
C THR A 67 -8.13 -4.58 35.34
N SER A 68 -8.73 -5.75 35.07
CA SER A 68 -10.12 -6.04 35.41
C SER A 68 -10.31 -6.21 36.92
N SER A 69 -11.56 -6.16 37.39
CA SER A 69 -11.90 -6.26 38.82
C SER A 69 -11.39 -7.55 39.49
N VAL A 70 -11.32 -8.66 38.75
CA VAL A 70 -10.82 -9.94 39.28
C VAL A 70 -9.30 -9.90 39.55
N SER A 71 -8.52 -9.33 38.63
CA SER A 71 -7.07 -9.13 38.84
C SER A 71 -6.75 -8.22 40.01
N SER A 72 -7.58 -7.20 40.26
CA SER A 72 -7.40 -6.30 41.41
C SER A 72 -7.51 -7.03 42.74
N ILE A 73 -8.47 -7.97 42.87
CA ILE A 73 -8.62 -8.80 44.08
C ILE A 73 -7.37 -9.65 44.30
N VAL A 74 -6.86 -10.31 43.24
CA VAL A 74 -5.64 -11.13 43.32
C VAL A 74 -4.43 -10.28 43.75
N VAL A 75 -4.26 -9.10 43.17
CA VAL A 75 -3.18 -8.17 43.52
C VAL A 75 -3.32 -7.73 44.98
N THR A 76 -4.52 -7.36 45.42
CA THR A 76 -4.77 -6.95 46.81
C THR A 76 -4.47 -8.09 47.80
N MET A 77 -4.84 -9.33 47.48
CA MET A 77 -4.47 -10.50 48.29
C MET A 77 -2.95 -10.66 48.41
N GLY A 78 -2.21 -10.48 47.31
CA GLY A 78 -0.74 -10.51 47.31
C GLY A 78 -0.15 -9.41 48.18
N GLY A 79 -0.72 -8.21 48.14
CA GLY A 79 -0.25 -7.08 48.94
C GLY A 79 -0.54 -7.22 50.44
N VAL A 80 -1.70 -7.77 50.81
CA VAL A 80 -2.01 -8.10 52.20
C VAL A 80 -1.01 -9.13 52.73
N LEU A 81 -0.73 -10.20 51.98
CA LEU A 81 0.25 -11.21 52.39
C LEU A 81 1.67 -10.64 52.48
N GLY A 82 2.05 -9.72 51.59
CA GLY A 82 3.34 -9.04 51.67
C GLY A 82 3.49 -8.16 52.92
N TYR A 83 2.47 -7.37 53.27
CA TYR A 83 2.48 -6.60 54.53
C TYR A 83 2.42 -7.51 55.78
N LEU A 84 1.67 -8.62 55.73
CA LEU A 84 1.68 -9.62 56.81
C LEU A 84 3.06 -10.27 57.00
N SER A 85 3.85 -10.42 55.93
CA SER A 85 5.22 -10.91 56.02
C SER A 85 6.16 -9.96 56.80
N LEU A 86 5.75 -8.72 57.08
CA LEU A 86 6.51 -7.72 57.83
C LEU A 86 6.09 -7.59 59.31
N ILE A 87 5.21 -8.47 59.80
CA ILE A 87 4.76 -8.48 61.20
C ILE A 87 5.96 -8.50 62.15
N GLY A 88 5.96 -7.58 63.12
CA GLY A 88 7.01 -7.45 64.15
C GLY A 88 8.16 -6.51 63.79
N GLN A 89 8.17 -5.92 62.58
CA GLN A 89 9.26 -5.04 62.14
C GLN A 89 8.84 -3.62 61.70
N SER A 90 7.56 -3.25 61.83
CA SER A 90 7.07 -1.91 61.50
C SER A 90 5.82 -1.56 62.28
N GLU A 91 5.76 -0.35 62.83
CA GLU A 91 4.67 0.14 63.70
C GLU A 91 3.39 0.51 62.92
N TYR A 92 3.49 0.72 61.61
CA TYR A 92 2.42 1.28 60.77
C TYR A 92 1.69 0.24 59.88
N LEU A 93 1.78 -1.06 60.16
CA LEU A 93 1.22 -2.12 59.29
C LEU A 93 -0.30 -2.04 59.14
N GLY A 94 -1.02 -1.77 60.24
CA GLY A 94 -2.48 -1.69 60.23
C GLY A 94 -3.00 -0.63 59.26
N LEU A 95 -2.35 0.54 59.22
CA LEU A 95 -2.66 1.64 58.31
C LEU A 95 -2.57 1.23 56.84
N TYR A 96 -1.50 0.53 56.44
CA TYR A 96 -1.31 0.15 55.04
C TYR A 96 -2.28 -0.94 54.59
N ILE A 97 -2.68 -1.86 55.49
CA ILE A 97 -3.69 -2.87 55.18
C ILE A 97 -5.07 -2.24 54.99
N ILE A 98 -5.45 -1.26 55.82
CA ILE A 98 -6.70 -0.52 55.65
C ILE A 98 -6.65 0.29 54.33
N ALA A 99 -5.51 0.89 54.00
CA ALA A 99 -5.33 1.63 52.74
C ALA A 99 -5.45 0.73 51.49
N LEU A 100 -5.01 -0.53 51.56
CA LEU A 100 -5.26 -1.51 50.49
C LEU A 100 -6.75 -1.87 50.36
N ALA A 101 -7.47 -1.94 51.48
CA ALA A 101 -8.91 -2.21 51.47
C ALA A 101 -9.71 -1.02 50.92
N THR A 102 -9.35 0.22 51.27
CA THR A 102 -10.01 1.43 50.77
C THR A 102 -9.79 1.63 49.26
N THR A 103 -8.57 1.37 48.78
CA THR A 103 -8.26 1.41 47.33
C THR A 103 -9.01 0.35 46.52
N LEU A 104 -9.16 -0.88 47.05
CA LEU A 104 -9.99 -1.92 46.44
C LEU A 104 -11.48 -1.52 46.41
N ALA A 105 -12.01 -1.05 47.55
CA ALA A 105 -13.41 -0.63 47.67
C ALA A 105 -13.75 0.52 46.71
N PHE A 106 -12.86 1.52 46.63
CA PHE A 106 -13.02 2.64 45.71
C PHE A 106 -13.06 2.21 44.24
N GLN A 107 -12.23 1.23 43.84
CA GLN A 107 -12.26 0.71 42.48
C GLN A 107 -13.59 0.03 42.14
N TYR A 108 -14.18 -0.70 43.09
CA TYR A 108 -15.45 -1.39 42.87
C TYR A 108 -16.62 -0.42 42.75
N ILE A 109 -16.61 0.68 43.51
CA ILE A 109 -17.72 1.65 43.59
C ILE A 109 -17.62 2.74 42.50
N VAL A 110 -16.44 3.35 42.31
CA VAL A 110 -16.29 4.62 41.54
C VAL A 110 -15.39 4.45 40.31
N GLY A 111 -14.45 3.50 40.34
CA GLY A 111 -13.28 3.46 39.45
C GLY A 111 -13.52 3.24 37.94
N ARG A 112 -14.76 2.96 37.50
CA ARG A 112 -15.07 2.72 36.07
C ARG A 112 -15.53 3.96 35.29
N HIS A 113 -15.93 5.03 35.96
CA HIS A 113 -16.57 6.19 35.32
C HIS A 113 -15.74 7.48 35.29
N LEU A 114 -14.56 7.49 35.92
CA LEU A 114 -13.74 8.69 36.05
C LEU A 114 -12.47 8.63 35.20
N GLU A 115 -12.08 9.80 34.69
CA GLU A 115 -10.77 10.00 34.05
C GLU A 115 -9.62 9.72 35.02
N LYS A 116 -8.53 9.14 34.50
CA LYS A 116 -7.37 8.68 35.27
C LYS A 116 -6.80 9.73 36.25
N LYS A 117 -6.69 10.99 35.82
CA LYS A 117 -6.16 12.09 36.66
C LYS A 117 -7.07 12.39 37.86
N LYS A 118 -8.39 12.44 37.66
CA LYS A 118 -9.38 12.67 38.72
C LYS A 118 -9.41 11.49 39.70
N ARG A 119 -9.26 10.27 39.19
CA ARG A 119 -9.21 9.05 39.99
C ARG A 119 -8.03 9.05 40.98
N ILE A 120 -6.81 9.35 40.51
CA ILE A 120 -5.61 9.40 41.36
C ILE A 120 -5.74 10.50 42.42
N PHE A 121 -6.30 11.67 42.05
CA PHE A 121 -6.52 12.77 42.99
C PHE A 121 -7.49 12.39 44.12
N ILE A 122 -8.64 11.78 43.79
CA ILE A 122 -9.66 11.38 44.80
C ILE A 122 -9.15 10.24 45.69
N LEU A 123 -8.41 9.28 45.12
CA LEU A 123 -7.78 8.22 45.90
C LEU A 123 -6.72 8.78 46.86
N GLY A 124 -5.90 9.72 46.38
CA GLY A 124 -4.91 10.41 47.21
C GLY A 124 -5.55 11.15 48.39
N THR A 125 -6.64 11.87 48.17
CA THR A 125 -7.34 12.58 49.27
C THR A 125 -8.02 11.62 50.24
N ALA A 126 -8.56 10.49 49.78
CA ALA A 126 -9.13 9.45 50.65
C ALA A 126 -8.06 8.83 51.57
N ILE A 127 -6.90 8.46 51.02
CA ILE A 127 -5.78 7.91 51.78
C ILE A 127 -5.23 8.96 52.77
N PHE A 128 -5.28 10.26 52.42
CA PHE A 128 -4.85 11.34 53.32
C PHE A 128 -5.69 11.40 54.59
N LEU A 129 -7.01 11.41 54.41
CA LEU A 129 -7.96 11.46 55.51
C LEU A 129 -7.85 10.21 56.37
N GLU A 130 -7.64 9.04 55.75
CA GLU A 130 -7.44 7.78 56.43
C GLU A 130 -6.18 7.81 57.33
N PHE A 131 -5.04 8.26 56.79
CA PHE A 131 -3.80 8.39 57.57
C PHE A 131 -3.90 9.45 58.67
N LEU A 132 -4.58 10.57 58.41
CA LEU A 132 -4.80 11.62 59.41
C LEU A 132 -5.65 11.08 60.58
N LEU A 133 -6.77 10.43 60.27
CA LEU A 133 -7.70 9.87 61.27
C LEU A 133 -7.04 8.76 62.08
N SER A 134 -6.34 7.84 61.42
CA SER A 134 -5.70 6.72 62.10
C SER A 134 -4.53 7.16 62.97
N ASN A 135 -3.72 8.14 62.54
CA ASN A 135 -2.64 8.69 63.38
C ASN A 135 -3.17 9.47 64.59
N PHE A 136 -4.32 10.14 64.45
CA PHE A 136 -4.98 10.86 65.54
C PHE A 136 -5.65 9.91 66.56
N LEU A 137 -6.39 8.91 66.08
CA LEU A 137 -7.20 8.02 66.93
C LEU A 137 -6.43 6.84 67.52
N ILE A 138 -5.56 6.20 66.72
CA ILE A 138 -4.89 4.94 67.12
C ILE A 138 -3.55 5.23 67.79
N SER A 139 -2.78 6.18 67.26
CA SER A 139 -1.44 6.51 67.77
C SER A 139 -1.43 7.62 68.82
N GLY A 140 -2.55 8.31 69.03
CA GLY A 140 -2.70 9.37 70.06
C GLY A 140 -1.85 10.61 69.81
N TYR A 141 -1.38 10.84 68.59
CA TYR A 141 -0.60 12.02 68.24
C TYR A 141 -1.49 13.28 68.16
N GLY A 142 -0.93 14.43 68.55
CA GLY A 142 -1.61 15.72 68.38
C GLY A 142 -1.92 16.01 66.90
N LEU A 143 -2.99 16.77 66.64
CA LEU A 143 -3.50 17.06 65.28
C LEU A 143 -2.40 17.54 64.31
N GLN A 144 -1.48 18.38 64.79
CA GLN A 144 -0.37 18.92 63.99
C GLN A 144 0.61 17.83 63.54
N VAL A 145 0.96 16.89 64.43
CA VAL A 145 1.90 15.80 64.14
C VAL A 145 1.26 14.75 63.23
N SER A 146 -0.03 14.46 63.42
CA SER A 146 -0.81 13.57 62.56
C SER A 146 -0.98 14.14 61.14
N ALA A 147 -1.26 15.43 61.00
CA ALA A 147 -1.37 16.08 59.71
C ALA A 147 -0.03 16.11 58.97
N PHE A 148 1.07 16.42 59.68
CA PHE A 148 2.41 16.45 59.09
C PHE A 148 2.86 15.06 58.60
N SER A 149 2.64 14.01 59.40
CA SER A 149 2.99 12.63 59.02
C SER A 149 2.16 12.11 57.84
N ALA A 150 0.86 12.40 57.79
CA ALA A 150 0.00 12.05 56.67
C ALA A 150 0.41 12.78 55.37
N LEU A 151 0.79 14.05 55.47
CA LEU A 151 1.26 14.85 54.33
C LEU A 151 2.57 14.30 53.75
N LEU A 152 3.51 13.93 54.62
CA LEU A 152 4.78 13.33 54.23
C LEU A 152 4.56 12.01 53.46
N GLN A 153 3.71 11.12 53.99
CA GLN A 153 3.39 9.84 53.35
C GLN A 153 2.80 10.01 51.94
N ILE A 154 1.88 10.95 51.76
CA ILE A 154 1.27 11.20 50.44
C ILE A 154 2.24 11.83 49.46
N THR A 155 3.06 12.76 49.94
CA THR A 155 4.10 13.40 49.14
C THR A 155 5.09 12.36 48.60
N LEU A 156 5.29 11.24 49.30
CA LEU A 156 6.07 10.10 48.81
C LEU A 156 5.27 9.20 47.85
N ILE A 157 4.02 8.88 48.17
CA ILE A 157 3.19 7.95 47.38
C ILE A 157 2.91 8.48 45.97
N VAL A 158 2.59 9.77 45.81
CA VAL A 158 2.16 10.32 44.52
C VAL A 158 3.25 10.28 43.43
N PRO A 159 4.50 10.72 43.68
CA PRO A 159 5.59 10.58 42.71
C PRO A 159 5.92 9.12 42.38
N ILE A 160 5.89 8.24 43.39
CA ILE A 160 6.12 6.80 43.21
C ILE A 160 5.05 6.20 42.28
N CYS A 161 3.79 6.62 42.42
CA CYS A 161 2.71 6.19 41.51
C CYS A 161 3.00 6.58 40.07
N PHE A 162 3.47 7.81 39.81
CA PHE A 162 3.76 8.28 38.46
C PHE A 162 4.90 7.47 37.80
N VAL A 163 5.99 7.21 38.54
CA VAL A 163 7.11 6.41 38.04
C VAL A 163 6.70 4.96 37.78
N LEU A 164 5.92 4.34 38.69
CA LEU A 164 5.40 3.00 38.52
C LEU A 164 4.42 2.89 37.35
N ASP A 165 3.60 3.92 37.12
CA ASP A 165 2.65 3.98 36.01
C ASP A 165 3.36 3.96 34.65
N ASN A 166 4.40 4.78 34.49
CA ASN A 166 5.25 4.79 33.29
C ASN A 166 5.98 3.45 33.11
N GLY A 167 6.49 2.85 34.19
CA GLY A 167 7.13 1.53 34.14
C GLY A 167 6.18 0.40 33.70
N ILE A 168 4.94 0.40 34.21
CA ILE A 168 3.91 -0.59 33.82
C ILE A 168 3.49 -0.39 32.36
N MET A 169 3.32 0.85 31.92
CA MET A 169 3.00 1.16 30.52
C MET A 169 4.11 0.67 29.59
N GLY A 170 5.37 0.93 29.92
CA GLY A 170 6.51 0.47 29.16
C GLY A 170 6.53 -1.06 28.99
N ILE A 171 6.25 -1.81 30.06
CA ILE A 171 6.17 -3.27 30.01
C ILE A 171 5.05 -3.77 29.08
N LYS A 172 3.92 -3.07 29.04
CA LYS A 172 2.80 -3.43 28.17
C LYS A 172 3.14 -3.27 26.68
N GLU A 173 4.04 -2.35 26.37
CA GLU A 173 4.46 -2.04 25.01
C GLU A 173 5.66 -2.87 24.51
N LEU A 174 6.18 -3.80 25.32
CA LEU A 174 7.39 -4.62 25.02
C LEU A 174 7.31 -5.56 23.81
N ASN A 175 6.28 -5.49 22.96
CA ASN A 175 6.23 -6.22 21.69
C ASN A 175 5.58 -5.39 20.56
N THR A 176 5.45 -4.08 20.75
CA THR A 176 4.92 -3.17 19.72
C THR A 176 6.07 -2.52 18.96
N LYS A 177 5.79 -1.84 17.85
CA LYS A 177 6.79 -1.03 17.11
C LYS A 177 7.16 0.30 17.84
N HIS A 178 6.78 0.48 19.13
CA HIS A 178 7.08 1.68 19.91
C HIS A 178 8.59 1.82 20.20
N LEU A 179 9.11 3.04 20.07
CA LEU A 179 10.51 3.35 20.38
C LEU A 179 10.59 3.87 21.81
N PHE A 180 11.23 3.10 22.69
CA PHE A 180 11.35 3.48 24.09
C PHE A 180 12.38 4.59 24.28
N ASN A 181 12.01 5.62 25.05
CA ASN A 181 12.96 6.63 25.51
C ASN A 181 13.77 6.11 26.70
N ASN A 182 14.96 6.67 26.91
CA ASN A 182 15.82 6.33 28.05
C ASN A 182 15.09 6.48 29.40
N GLU A 183 14.21 7.47 29.55
CA GLU A 183 13.38 7.69 30.76
C GLU A 183 12.39 6.55 31.04
N GLU A 184 11.78 5.99 29.99
CA GLU A 184 10.85 4.87 30.10
C GLU A 184 11.59 3.60 30.50
N ILE A 185 12.79 3.39 29.94
CA ILE A 185 13.66 2.26 30.30
C ILE A 185 14.14 2.39 31.75
N ILE A 186 14.50 3.59 32.20
CA ILE A 186 14.84 3.85 33.60
C ILE A 186 13.63 3.58 34.51
N SER A 187 12.43 3.98 34.11
CA SER A 187 11.19 3.74 34.87
C SER A 187 10.87 2.24 34.98
N MET A 188 11.06 1.48 33.90
CA MET A 188 10.99 0.01 33.93
C MET A 188 12.07 -0.59 34.84
N GLY A 189 13.28 -0.02 34.85
CA GLY A 189 14.37 -0.41 35.74
C GLY A 189 14.07 -0.16 37.23
N ILE A 190 13.38 0.94 37.56
CA ILE A 190 12.92 1.22 38.93
C ILE A 190 11.86 0.22 39.38
N LEU A 191 10.94 -0.17 38.48
CA LEU A 191 9.96 -1.21 38.80
C LEU A 191 10.65 -2.56 39.05
N LEU A 192 11.65 -2.90 38.23
CA LEU A 192 12.47 -4.11 38.43
C LEU A 192 13.24 -4.04 39.76
N SER A 193 13.77 -2.87 40.15
CA SER A 193 14.49 -2.73 41.41
C SER A 193 13.61 -2.91 42.63
N LEU A 194 12.36 -2.45 42.58
CA LEU A 194 11.38 -2.69 43.66
C LEU A 194 11.03 -4.17 43.82
N ILE A 195 10.91 -4.91 42.71
CA ILE A 195 10.67 -6.36 42.75
C ILE A 195 11.85 -7.08 43.38
N VAL A 196 13.08 -6.72 42.98
CA VAL A 196 14.31 -7.34 43.51
C VAL A 196 14.51 -7.02 44.98
N ALA A 197 14.34 -5.76 45.39
CA ALA A 197 14.46 -5.34 46.78
C ALA A 197 13.44 -6.01 47.71
N GLY A 198 12.28 -6.43 47.19
CA GLY A 198 11.28 -7.22 47.93
C GLY A 198 11.78 -8.59 48.42
N THR A 199 12.92 -9.06 47.92
CA THR A 199 13.58 -10.30 48.39
C THR A 199 14.47 -10.10 49.63
N TRP A 200 14.46 -8.89 50.20
CA TRP A 200 15.22 -8.55 51.40
C TRP A 200 14.91 -9.48 52.59
N GLY A 201 15.96 -9.78 53.37
CA GLY A 201 15.90 -10.64 54.55
C GLY A 201 15.97 -12.15 54.27
N ILE A 202 16.12 -12.58 53.01
CA ILE A 202 16.33 -13.99 52.66
C ILE A 202 17.82 -14.27 52.46
N GLU A 203 18.45 -14.86 53.49
CA GLU A 203 19.85 -15.27 53.46
C GLU A 203 19.95 -16.80 53.46
N ILE A 204 20.66 -17.35 52.46
CA ILE A 204 20.96 -18.78 52.39
C ILE A 204 22.46 -18.93 52.61
N ALA A 205 22.87 -19.57 53.71
CA ALA A 205 24.28 -19.79 54.04
C ALA A 205 25.15 -18.51 54.04
N GLY A 206 24.61 -17.38 54.50
CA GLY A 206 25.31 -16.09 54.54
C GLY A 206 25.42 -15.37 53.18
N ILE A 207 24.66 -15.82 52.18
CA ILE A 207 24.57 -15.21 50.84
C ILE A 207 23.18 -14.58 50.71
N SER A 208 23.15 -13.29 50.37
CA SER A 208 21.90 -12.55 50.18
C SER A 208 21.37 -12.75 48.75
N LEU A 209 20.12 -13.20 48.65
CA LEU A 209 19.46 -13.36 47.33
C LEU A 209 19.23 -12.02 46.65
N MET A 210 18.96 -10.96 47.43
CA MET A 210 18.76 -9.61 46.93
C MET A 210 19.95 -9.13 46.09
N ASN A 211 21.19 -9.32 46.58
CA ASN A 211 22.38 -8.88 45.87
C ASN A 211 22.60 -9.67 44.58
N ILE A 212 22.36 -10.98 44.58
CA ILE A 212 22.51 -11.82 43.38
C ILE A 212 21.56 -11.34 42.28
N PHE A 213 20.27 -11.18 42.61
CA PHE A 213 19.28 -10.75 41.62
C PHE A 213 19.52 -9.30 41.17
N ALA A 214 19.91 -8.40 42.08
CA ALA A 214 20.23 -7.02 41.75
C ALA A 214 21.39 -6.95 40.76
N LEU A 215 22.52 -7.58 41.08
CA LEU A 215 23.71 -7.61 40.22
C LEU A 215 23.45 -8.29 38.87
N ALA A 216 22.72 -9.41 38.86
CA ALA A 216 22.38 -10.10 37.62
C ALA A 216 21.46 -9.23 36.74
N SER A 217 20.45 -8.59 37.32
CA SER A 217 19.54 -7.71 36.59
C SER A 217 20.23 -6.50 35.99
N ILE A 218 21.13 -5.84 36.74
CA ILE A 218 21.94 -4.72 36.25
C ILE A 218 22.81 -5.18 35.08
N ALA A 219 23.52 -6.32 35.21
CA ALA A 219 24.37 -6.82 34.14
C ALA A 219 23.57 -7.10 32.85
N ILE A 220 22.37 -7.66 32.97
CA ILE A 220 21.46 -7.91 31.84
C ILE A 220 21.02 -6.60 31.17
N VAL A 221 20.51 -5.64 31.96
CA VAL A 221 20.01 -4.36 31.43
C VAL A 221 21.14 -3.53 30.82
N SER A 222 22.30 -3.45 31.47
CA SER A 222 23.49 -2.76 30.97
C SER A 222 23.98 -3.32 29.64
N TYR A 223 23.99 -4.65 29.48
CA TYR A 223 24.43 -5.28 28.24
C TYR A 223 23.47 -4.98 27.07
N ILE A 224 22.17 -4.82 27.34
CA ILE A 224 21.15 -4.55 26.31
C ILE A 224 21.10 -3.07 25.93
N CYS A 225 21.02 -2.19 26.93
CA CYS A 225 20.72 -0.76 26.75
C CYS A 225 21.98 0.13 26.77
N GLY A 226 23.11 -0.41 27.20
CA GLY A 226 24.41 0.29 27.27
C GLY A 226 24.69 1.01 28.58
N SER A 227 25.82 1.72 28.62
CA SER A 227 26.43 2.27 29.84
C SER A 227 25.57 3.30 30.56
N SER A 228 24.94 4.24 29.83
CA SER A 228 24.12 5.31 30.44
C SER A 228 22.91 4.76 31.17
N VAL A 229 22.14 3.88 30.52
CA VAL A 229 20.97 3.22 31.11
C VAL A 229 21.39 2.23 32.20
N GLY A 230 22.48 1.50 32.00
CA GLY A 230 23.06 0.59 32.98
C GLY A 230 23.48 1.27 34.28
N ALA A 231 24.13 2.43 34.18
CA ALA A 231 24.51 3.23 35.34
C ALA A 231 23.28 3.80 36.08
N ALA A 232 22.32 4.36 35.34
CA ALA A 232 21.09 4.93 35.91
C ALA A 232 20.23 3.87 36.62
N THR A 233 20.08 2.68 36.02
CA THR A 233 19.38 1.55 36.65
C THR A 233 20.16 1.00 37.85
N GLY A 234 21.50 1.00 37.79
CA GLY A 234 22.35 0.68 38.94
C GLY A 234 22.20 1.66 40.11
N VAL A 235 22.09 2.97 39.84
CA VAL A 235 21.80 3.99 40.87
C VAL A 235 20.41 3.77 41.46
N ALA A 236 19.39 3.58 40.63
CA ALA A 236 18.03 3.30 41.09
C ALA A 236 17.95 2.05 41.97
N MET A 237 18.60 0.96 41.55
CA MET A 237 18.71 -0.28 42.31
C MET A 237 19.46 -0.06 43.63
N GLY A 238 20.54 0.72 43.60
CA GLY A 238 21.36 1.01 44.77
C GLY A 238 20.64 1.86 45.81
N ILE A 239 19.82 2.83 45.38
CA ILE A 239 18.96 3.61 46.26
C ILE A 239 17.93 2.68 46.93
N VAL A 240 17.16 1.92 46.14
CA VAL A 240 16.09 1.07 46.69
C VAL A 240 16.64 -0.03 47.61
N ALA A 241 17.70 -0.74 47.19
CA ALA A 241 18.31 -1.80 48.00
C ALA A 241 19.04 -1.23 49.23
N GLY A 242 19.76 -0.11 49.07
CA GLY A 242 20.50 0.54 50.14
C GLY A 242 19.60 1.13 51.23
N MET A 243 18.37 1.53 50.89
CA MET A 243 17.35 1.94 51.87
C MET A 243 16.86 0.77 52.73
N CYS A 244 16.85 -0.46 52.19
CA CYS A 244 16.44 -1.65 52.95
C CYS A 244 17.53 -2.11 53.94
N THR A 245 18.81 -1.92 53.60
CA THR A 245 19.97 -2.38 54.39
C THR A 245 20.64 -1.27 55.21
N ASN A 246 20.09 -0.06 55.20
CA ASN A 246 20.59 1.13 55.90
C ASN A 246 22.01 1.58 55.49
N ASN A 247 22.50 1.17 54.31
CA ASN A 247 23.84 1.43 53.80
C ASN A 247 23.80 2.01 52.37
N MET A 248 23.06 3.10 52.19
CA MET A 248 22.77 3.67 50.86
C MET A 248 24.01 3.95 50.01
N VAL A 249 25.07 4.53 50.59
CA VAL A 249 26.27 4.95 49.83
C VAL A 249 26.96 3.75 49.17
N ALA A 250 27.16 2.65 49.91
CA ALA A 250 27.87 1.48 49.39
C ALA A 250 27.08 0.79 48.26
N TYR A 251 25.75 0.65 48.42
CA TYR A 251 24.91 0.02 47.40
C TYR A 251 24.83 0.85 46.11
N ILE A 252 24.73 2.18 46.21
CA ILE A 252 24.75 3.07 45.03
C ILE A 252 26.09 2.95 44.31
N SER A 253 27.21 3.04 45.03
CA SER A 253 28.55 2.98 44.42
C SER A 253 28.81 1.62 43.76
N MET A 254 28.48 0.51 44.41
CA MET A 254 28.70 -0.83 43.86
C MET A 254 27.88 -1.06 42.59
N TYR A 255 26.56 -0.82 42.64
CA TYR A 255 25.65 -1.16 41.55
C TYR A 255 25.79 -0.23 40.33
N SER A 256 26.02 1.07 40.55
CA SER A 256 26.19 2.03 39.45
C SER A 256 27.46 1.78 38.63
N ILE A 257 28.60 1.57 39.30
CA ILE A 257 29.89 1.37 38.63
C ILE A 257 29.92 0.01 37.92
N CYS A 258 29.36 -1.04 38.55
CA CYS A 258 29.21 -2.34 37.90
C CYS A 258 28.31 -2.26 36.64
N GLY A 259 27.22 -1.49 36.71
CA GLY A 259 26.33 -1.26 35.58
C GLY A 259 26.98 -0.48 34.45
N LEU A 260 27.77 0.54 34.77
CA LEU A 260 28.50 1.37 33.81
C LEU A 260 29.52 0.55 33.04
N ILE A 261 30.37 -0.22 33.73
CA ILE A 261 31.46 -0.98 33.11
C ILE A 261 30.90 -2.10 32.23
N THR A 262 29.86 -2.80 32.69
CA THR A 262 29.18 -3.82 31.88
C THR A 262 28.62 -3.22 30.60
N GLY A 263 28.10 -1.99 30.66
CA GLY A 263 27.54 -1.31 29.50
C GLY A 263 28.58 -0.75 28.52
N ILE A 264 29.79 -0.41 28.97
CA ILE A 264 30.90 0.01 28.09
C ILE A 264 31.37 -1.16 27.23
N PHE A 265 31.51 -2.35 27.80
CA PHE A 265 32.02 -3.52 27.09
C PHE A 265 30.96 -4.31 26.30
N LYS A 266 29.74 -3.76 26.17
CA LYS A 266 28.61 -4.42 25.51
C LYS A 266 28.93 -4.85 24.06
N ASP A 267 29.71 -4.04 23.34
CA ASP A 267 29.96 -4.21 21.89
C ASP A 267 31.11 -5.18 21.59
N VAL A 268 31.94 -5.53 22.60
CA VAL A 268 33.09 -6.42 22.40
C VAL A 268 32.66 -7.89 22.48
N SER A 269 32.20 -8.32 23.66
CA SER A 269 31.61 -9.63 23.86
C SER A 269 30.98 -9.74 25.24
N LYS A 270 30.04 -10.68 25.37
CA LYS A 270 29.41 -11.03 26.64
C LYS A 270 30.43 -11.46 27.71
N TRP A 271 31.45 -12.24 27.31
CA TRP A 271 32.47 -12.75 28.23
C TRP A 271 33.35 -11.62 28.76
N VAL A 272 33.75 -10.67 27.90
CA VAL A 272 34.52 -9.49 28.30
C VAL A 272 33.71 -8.61 29.26
N SER A 273 32.42 -8.42 28.99
CA SER A 273 31.51 -7.69 29.90
C SER A 273 31.42 -8.35 31.29
N ALA A 274 31.30 -9.68 31.34
CA ALA A 274 31.25 -10.43 32.61
C ALA A 274 32.57 -10.36 33.39
N ILE A 275 33.71 -10.46 32.71
CA ILE A 275 35.03 -10.32 33.33
C ILE A 275 35.21 -8.90 33.88
N GLY A 276 34.88 -7.87 33.09
CA GLY A 276 34.95 -6.47 33.51
C GLY A 276 34.07 -6.19 34.74
N PHE A 277 32.85 -6.75 34.76
CA PHE A 277 31.95 -6.69 35.91
C PHE A 277 32.56 -7.30 37.18
N ILE A 278 33.15 -8.50 37.11
CA ILE A 278 33.76 -9.18 38.26
C ILE A 278 35.00 -8.43 38.77
N VAL A 279 35.86 -7.97 37.86
CA VAL A 279 37.08 -7.22 38.21
C VAL A 279 36.74 -5.94 38.96
N VAL A 280 35.76 -5.18 38.46
CA VAL A 280 35.34 -3.93 39.08
C VAL A 280 34.65 -4.16 40.42
N PHE A 281 33.81 -5.20 40.52
CA PHE A 281 33.23 -5.59 41.80
C PHE A 281 34.31 -5.91 42.85
N LEU A 282 35.37 -6.62 42.45
CA LEU A 282 36.48 -6.98 43.33
C LEU A 282 37.28 -5.74 43.79
N ILE A 283 37.57 -4.82 42.86
CA ILE A 283 38.26 -3.55 43.19
C ILE A 283 37.45 -2.74 44.21
N LEU A 284 36.15 -2.58 43.97
CA LEU A 284 35.29 -1.79 44.87
C LEU A 284 35.12 -2.46 46.23
N LYS A 285 35.05 -3.79 46.27
CA LYS A 285 34.99 -4.54 47.53
C LYS A 285 36.25 -4.37 48.38
N ILE A 286 37.43 -4.30 47.75
CA ILE A 286 38.69 -4.00 48.46
C ILE A 286 38.69 -2.56 48.99
N TYR A 287 38.07 -1.61 48.29
CA TYR A 287 38.04 -0.22 48.73
C TYR A 287 37.04 0.01 49.88
N LEU A 288 35.91 -0.70 49.88
CA LEU A 288 34.82 -0.58 50.85
C LEU A 288 34.95 -1.57 52.03
N LEU A 289 36.17 -1.98 52.41
CA LEU A 289 36.50 -3.06 53.36
C LEU A 289 35.77 -3.04 54.72
N GLU A 290 35.19 -1.92 55.14
CA GLU A 290 34.43 -1.79 56.40
C GLU A 290 32.90 -1.96 56.26
N VAL A 291 32.36 -2.03 55.04
CA VAL A 291 30.91 -2.12 54.83
C VAL A 291 30.47 -3.57 54.65
N GLY A 292 30.00 -4.18 55.74
CA GLY A 292 29.34 -5.48 55.70
C GLY A 292 28.13 -5.48 54.75
N GLY A 293 27.96 -6.55 53.97
CA GLY A 293 26.78 -6.74 53.13
C GLY A 293 27.01 -7.35 51.75
N PHE A 294 28.25 -7.51 51.29
CA PHE A 294 28.55 -8.05 49.94
C PHE A 294 29.52 -9.26 49.98
N SER A 295 29.09 -10.41 49.47
CA SER A 295 29.94 -11.58 49.31
C SER A 295 30.54 -11.67 47.90
N LEU A 296 31.77 -12.18 47.76
CA LEU A 296 32.38 -12.41 46.43
C LEU A 296 31.62 -13.51 45.66
N ILE A 297 31.02 -14.44 46.40
CA ILE A 297 30.22 -15.53 45.83
C ILE A 297 28.97 -14.96 45.14
N GLU A 298 28.38 -13.88 45.66
CA GLU A 298 27.19 -13.24 45.07
C GLU A 298 27.48 -12.68 43.67
N ALA A 299 28.59 -11.97 43.51
CA ALA A 299 29.01 -11.44 42.21
C ALA A 299 29.40 -12.54 41.23
N GLY A 300 30.05 -13.61 41.70
CA GLY A 300 30.35 -14.78 40.88
C GLY A 300 29.09 -15.47 40.36
N VAL A 301 28.11 -15.70 41.23
CA VAL A 301 26.81 -16.30 40.86
C VAL A 301 26.03 -15.38 39.91
N ALA A 302 25.99 -14.07 40.17
CA ALA A 302 25.35 -13.11 39.28
C ALA A 302 26.00 -13.08 37.89
N GLY A 303 27.34 -13.10 37.82
CA GLY A 303 28.10 -13.19 36.58
C GLY A 303 27.83 -14.51 35.83
N LEU A 304 27.72 -15.64 36.54
CA LEU A 304 27.34 -16.92 35.95
C LEU A 304 25.91 -16.88 35.38
N ILE A 305 24.94 -16.34 36.11
CA ILE A 305 23.56 -16.16 35.62
C ILE A 305 23.56 -15.34 34.34
N PHE A 306 24.28 -14.22 34.32
CA PHE A 306 24.43 -13.38 33.15
C PHE A 306 24.98 -14.18 31.96
N VAL A 307 26.04 -14.96 32.16
CA VAL A 307 26.71 -15.78 31.12
C VAL A 307 25.90 -17.01 30.67
N CYS A 308 25.08 -17.62 31.53
CA CYS A 308 24.26 -18.78 31.16
C CYS A 308 23.10 -18.44 30.22
N ILE A 309 22.59 -17.20 30.24
CA ILE A 309 21.47 -16.80 29.35
C ILE A 309 21.92 -16.81 27.88
N SER A 310 21.23 -17.55 27.01
CA SER A 310 21.59 -17.64 25.59
C SER A 310 21.53 -16.29 24.87
N ASN A 311 22.44 -16.07 23.90
CA ASN A 311 22.46 -14.88 23.04
C ASN A 311 21.13 -14.66 22.28
N LYS A 312 20.34 -15.72 22.05
CA LYS A 312 19.01 -15.61 21.43
C LYS A 312 18.06 -14.74 22.26
N HIS A 313 18.10 -14.85 23.58
CA HIS A 313 17.24 -14.07 24.49
C HIS A 313 17.69 -12.61 24.57
N TYR A 314 19.02 -12.38 24.63
CA TYR A 314 19.57 -11.02 24.58
C TYR A 314 19.23 -10.31 23.27
N ARG A 315 19.30 -11.02 22.13
CA ARG A 315 18.95 -10.44 20.83
C ARG A 315 17.47 -10.06 20.77
N LYS A 316 16.58 -10.91 21.27
CA LYS A 316 15.14 -10.60 21.31
C LYS A 316 14.87 -9.37 22.18
N LEU A 317 15.38 -9.35 23.42
CA LEU A 317 15.20 -8.21 24.32
C LEU A 317 15.84 -6.92 23.80
N ALA A 318 16.98 -7.03 23.09
CA ALA A 318 17.63 -5.88 22.48
C ALA A 318 16.82 -5.31 21.30
N LEU A 319 16.11 -6.13 20.53
CA LEU A 319 15.21 -5.64 19.48
C LEU A 319 14.00 -4.89 20.07
N ASP A 320 13.55 -5.27 21.26
CA ASP A 320 12.40 -4.63 21.89
C ASP A 320 12.78 -3.34 22.64
N LEU A 321 13.93 -3.33 23.35
CA LEU A 321 14.34 -2.26 24.27
C LEU A 321 15.35 -1.26 23.68
N ASN A 322 16.18 -1.67 22.71
CA ASN A 322 17.19 -0.79 22.15
C ASN A 322 16.62 -0.05 20.94
N ALA A 323 16.39 1.27 21.11
CA ALA A 323 15.82 2.12 20.08
C ALA A 323 16.61 2.05 18.76
N ASP A 324 17.95 2.08 18.81
CA ASP A 324 18.81 2.08 17.61
C ASP A 324 18.73 0.76 16.83
N LYS A 325 18.64 -0.38 17.52
CA LYS A 325 18.51 -1.69 16.84
C LYS A 325 17.10 -1.88 16.28
N LYS A 326 16.10 -1.30 16.93
CA LYS A 326 14.70 -1.36 16.50
C LYS A 326 14.44 -0.48 15.29
N THR A 327 15.03 0.72 15.23
CA THR A 327 14.93 1.61 14.06
C THR A 327 15.57 0.98 12.82
N VAL A 328 16.75 0.37 12.93
CA VAL A 328 17.40 -0.33 11.80
C VAL A 328 16.51 -1.46 11.26
N ASN A 329 15.99 -2.34 12.14
CA ASN A 329 15.11 -3.43 11.72
C ASN A 329 13.81 -2.94 11.05
N LEU A 330 13.22 -1.87 11.59
CA LEU A 330 12.05 -1.26 10.97
C LEU A 330 12.40 -0.69 9.60
N THR A 331 13.55 -0.03 9.47
CA THR A 331 14.03 0.54 8.20
C THR A 331 14.26 -0.53 7.13
N ASP A 332 14.86 -1.67 7.49
CA ASP A 332 15.03 -2.80 6.58
C ASP A 332 13.68 -3.37 6.11
N GLU A 333 12.71 -3.53 7.02
CA GLU A 333 11.34 -3.96 6.68
C GLU A 333 10.65 -2.97 5.72
N TYR A 334 10.85 -1.66 5.92
CA TYR A 334 10.36 -0.64 5.01
C TYR A 334 11.06 -0.70 3.64
N VAL A 335 12.37 -0.90 3.60
CA VAL A 335 13.15 -0.98 2.35
C VAL A 335 12.70 -2.18 1.52
N ASP A 336 12.46 -3.33 2.13
CA ASP A 336 12.00 -4.52 1.39
C ASP A 336 10.61 -4.34 0.80
N LYS A 337 9.68 -3.68 1.52
CA LYS A 337 8.37 -3.31 0.97
C LYS A 337 8.47 -2.37 -0.22
N VAL A 338 9.36 -1.38 -0.13
CA VAL A 338 9.61 -0.43 -1.20
C VAL A 338 10.20 -1.13 -2.44
N LYS A 339 11.09 -2.12 -2.25
CA LYS A 339 11.59 -2.96 -3.36
C LYS A 339 10.49 -3.79 -4.01
N GLU A 340 9.58 -4.37 -3.23
CA GLU A 340 8.44 -5.13 -3.79
C GLU A 340 7.54 -4.24 -4.65
N MET A 341 7.27 -3.00 -4.22
CA MET A 341 6.50 -2.04 -5.03
C MET A 341 7.21 -1.69 -6.35
N PHE A 342 8.54 -1.57 -6.33
CA PHE A 342 9.33 -1.33 -7.54
C PHE A 342 9.31 -2.53 -8.49
N ALA A 343 9.44 -3.75 -7.95
CA ALA A 343 9.36 -4.97 -8.74
C ALA A 343 8.00 -5.09 -9.46
N TYR A 344 6.90 -4.78 -8.78
CA TYR A 344 5.56 -4.79 -9.38
C TYR A 344 5.44 -3.80 -10.54
N LYS A 345 5.93 -2.56 -10.38
CA LYS A 345 5.94 -1.56 -11.45
C LYS A 345 6.77 -2.00 -12.66
N LEU A 346 7.89 -2.69 -12.44
CA LEU A 346 8.69 -3.25 -13.53
C LEU A 346 7.98 -4.41 -14.25
N GLU A 347 7.22 -5.22 -13.52
CA GLU A 347 6.40 -6.29 -14.09
C GLU A 347 5.27 -5.73 -14.96
N ASP A 348 4.56 -4.70 -14.50
CA ASP A 348 3.55 -3.97 -15.28
C ASP A 348 4.16 -3.42 -16.58
N PHE A 349 5.33 -2.78 -16.48
CA PHE A 349 6.08 -2.27 -17.62
C PHE A 349 6.50 -3.39 -18.60
N SER A 350 6.96 -4.53 -18.09
CA SER A 350 7.27 -5.71 -18.92
C SER A 350 6.03 -6.27 -19.62
N GLY A 351 4.87 -6.24 -18.95
CA GLY A 351 3.58 -6.61 -19.53
C GLY A 351 3.24 -5.75 -20.74
N LEU A 352 3.46 -4.43 -20.65
CA LEU A 352 3.23 -3.52 -21.77
C LEU A 352 4.11 -3.79 -22.99
N LEU A 353 5.41 -4.03 -22.78
CA LEU A 353 6.30 -4.37 -23.89
C LEU A 353 5.84 -5.65 -24.60
N THR A 354 5.30 -6.60 -23.84
CA THR A 354 4.74 -7.84 -24.37
C THR A 354 3.45 -7.59 -25.15
N ASN A 355 2.54 -6.76 -24.63
CA ASN A 355 1.31 -6.37 -25.33
C ASN A 355 1.62 -5.60 -26.62
N MET A 356 2.55 -4.65 -26.58
CA MET A 356 3.01 -3.91 -27.75
C MET A 356 3.57 -4.86 -28.81
N SER A 357 4.39 -5.84 -28.40
CA SER A 357 4.86 -6.88 -29.33
C SER A 357 3.71 -7.71 -29.92
N GLY A 358 2.69 -8.03 -29.12
CA GLY A 358 1.49 -8.73 -29.59
C GLY A 358 0.69 -7.94 -30.63
N VAL A 359 0.43 -6.66 -30.38
CA VAL A 359 -0.24 -5.75 -31.34
C VAL A 359 0.57 -5.66 -32.62
N LEU A 360 1.89 -5.45 -32.53
CA LEU A 360 2.79 -5.40 -33.68
C LEU A 360 2.79 -6.71 -34.49
N ASN A 361 2.78 -7.88 -33.84
CA ASN A 361 2.77 -9.18 -34.52
C ASN A 361 1.44 -9.46 -35.23
N ASN A 362 0.30 -9.12 -34.60
CA ASN A 362 -1.02 -9.28 -35.21
C ASN A 362 -1.20 -8.44 -36.47
N LEU A 363 -0.54 -7.28 -36.53
CA LEU A 363 -0.49 -6.45 -37.74
C LEU A 363 0.34 -7.12 -38.86
N ILE A 364 1.42 -7.84 -38.54
CA ILE A 364 2.28 -8.54 -39.53
C ILE A 364 1.61 -9.78 -40.13
N GLU A 365 0.94 -10.61 -39.32
CA GLU A 365 0.40 -11.89 -39.80
C GLU A 365 -0.74 -11.74 -40.81
N ASN A 366 -1.55 -10.69 -40.67
CA ASN A 366 -2.65 -10.41 -41.61
C ASN A 366 -2.18 -9.82 -42.94
N ASP A 367 -1.03 -9.14 -42.97
CA ASP A 367 -0.47 -8.60 -44.20
C ASP A 367 0.06 -9.72 -45.13
N LYS A 368 0.54 -10.84 -44.54
CA LYS A 368 0.85 -12.08 -45.27
C LYS A 368 -0.39 -12.72 -45.91
N LEU A 369 -1.58 -12.55 -45.32
CA LEU A 369 -2.84 -12.98 -45.92
C LEU A 369 -3.26 -12.06 -47.09
N GLY A 370 -3.00 -10.76 -46.99
CA GLY A 370 -3.16 -9.80 -48.08
C GLY A 370 -2.28 -10.10 -49.30
N MET A 371 -1.04 -10.57 -49.08
CA MET A 371 -0.12 -10.92 -50.17
C MET A 371 -0.65 -12.03 -51.11
N ARG A 372 -1.50 -12.95 -50.62
CA ARG A 372 -2.09 -13.99 -51.48
C ARG A 372 -3.14 -13.46 -52.46
N ASN A 373 -3.83 -12.37 -52.12
CA ASN A 373 -4.78 -11.70 -53.02
C ASN A 373 -4.09 -10.76 -54.02
N LYS A 374 -2.85 -10.34 -53.74
CA LYS A 374 -2.08 -9.42 -54.61
C LYS A 374 -1.52 -10.11 -55.87
N SER A 375 -1.19 -11.41 -55.83
CA SER A 375 -0.73 -12.14 -57.03
C SER A 375 -1.84 -12.27 -58.09
N SER A 376 -3.09 -12.49 -57.66
CA SER A 376 -4.26 -12.43 -58.56
C SER A 376 -4.49 -11.03 -59.11
N ALA A 377 -4.28 -9.99 -58.30
CA ALA A 377 -4.42 -8.61 -58.74
C ALA A 377 -3.37 -8.22 -59.79
N LEU A 378 -2.12 -8.69 -59.65
CA LEU A 378 -1.06 -8.46 -60.65
C LEU A 378 -1.38 -9.15 -61.98
N VAL A 379 -1.87 -10.40 -61.93
CA VAL A 379 -2.32 -11.13 -63.14
C VAL A 379 -3.49 -10.40 -63.80
N GLN A 380 -4.46 -9.93 -63.02
CA GLN A 380 -5.63 -9.23 -63.53
C GLN A 380 -5.27 -7.85 -64.10
N CYS A 381 -4.43 -7.06 -63.43
CA CYS A 381 -3.91 -5.79 -63.96
C CYS A 381 -3.14 -5.98 -65.27
N LEU A 382 -2.31 -7.01 -65.37
CA LEU A 382 -1.58 -7.32 -66.59
C LEU A 382 -2.54 -7.75 -67.72
N ALA A 383 -3.55 -8.56 -67.39
CA ALA A 383 -4.60 -8.97 -68.31
C ALA A 383 -5.43 -7.77 -68.81
N ASP A 384 -5.80 -6.86 -67.93
CA ASP A 384 -6.61 -5.68 -68.26
C ASP A 384 -5.85 -4.70 -69.17
N ARG A 385 -4.52 -4.58 -69.04
CA ARG A 385 -3.72 -3.71 -69.91
C ARG A 385 -3.47 -4.28 -71.30
N VAL A 386 -3.40 -5.61 -71.44
CA VAL A 386 -2.91 -6.26 -72.67
C VAL A 386 -3.99 -7.07 -73.38
N CYS A 387 -4.90 -7.71 -72.64
CA CYS A 387 -5.90 -8.62 -73.18
C CYS A 387 -7.27 -7.96 -73.42
N SER A 388 -7.60 -6.86 -72.75
CA SER A 388 -8.92 -6.19 -72.87
C SER A 388 -9.32 -5.86 -74.31
N ASN A 389 -8.38 -5.37 -75.13
CA ASN A 389 -8.59 -5.06 -76.56
C ASN A 389 -8.03 -6.13 -77.51
N CYS A 390 -7.81 -7.36 -77.04
CA CYS A 390 -7.24 -8.45 -77.85
C CYS A 390 -8.33 -9.34 -78.47
N ASP A 391 -8.23 -9.62 -79.77
CA ASP A 391 -9.18 -10.48 -80.50
C ASP A 391 -9.31 -11.91 -79.91
N MET A 392 -8.24 -12.40 -79.26
CA MET A 392 -8.18 -13.73 -78.67
C MET A 392 -8.65 -13.80 -77.19
N ASN A 393 -9.10 -12.68 -76.61
CA ASN A 393 -9.49 -12.60 -75.20
C ASN A 393 -10.53 -13.67 -74.81
N HIS A 394 -11.58 -13.84 -75.64
CA HIS A 394 -12.65 -14.80 -75.36
C HIS A 394 -12.13 -16.25 -75.29
N LEU A 395 -11.09 -16.61 -76.05
CA LEU A 395 -10.52 -17.95 -76.01
C LEU A 395 -9.66 -18.13 -74.74
N CYS A 396 -8.78 -17.17 -74.45
CA CYS A 396 -7.85 -17.24 -73.32
C CYS A 396 -8.54 -17.13 -71.97
N TRP A 397 -9.43 -16.16 -71.77
CA TRP A 397 -10.01 -15.85 -70.45
C TRP A 397 -11.37 -16.50 -70.17
N LYS A 398 -12.12 -16.99 -71.18
CA LYS A 398 -13.37 -17.74 -70.94
C LYS A 398 -13.24 -19.25 -71.12
N ARG A 399 -12.49 -19.72 -72.12
CA ARG A 399 -12.40 -21.16 -72.44
C ARG A 399 -11.15 -21.82 -71.83
N GLU A 400 -10.03 -21.12 -71.82
CA GLU A 400 -8.74 -21.63 -71.32
C GLU A 400 -8.20 -20.86 -70.11
N ILE A 401 -9.10 -20.42 -69.22
CA ILE A 401 -8.76 -19.53 -68.10
C ILE A 401 -7.64 -20.07 -67.21
N HIS A 402 -7.67 -21.37 -66.89
CA HIS A 402 -6.70 -21.98 -65.98
C HIS A 402 -5.27 -21.96 -66.55
N TYR A 403 -5.11 -22.30 -67.84
CA TYR A 403 -3.81 -22.31 -68.51
C TYR A 403 -3.28 -20.89 -68.72
N THR A 404 -4.16 -19.95 -69.06
CA THR A 404 -3.79 -18.54 -69.24
C THR A 404 -3.35 -17.92 -67.92
N TYR A 405 -4.10 -18.17 -66.84
CA TYR A 405 -3.80 -17.67 -65.50
C TYR A 405 -2.48 -18.24 -64.97
N SER A 406 -2.24 -19.55 -65.13
CA SER A 406 -0.98 -20.17 -64.70
C SER A 406 0.21 -19.63 -65.48
N ALA A 407 0.08 -19.43 -66.80
CA ALA A 407 1.15 -18.90 -67.62
C ALA A 407 1.44 -17.42 -67.30
N PHE A 408 0.41 -16.60 -67.00
CA PHE A 408 0.62 -15.23 -66.52
C PHE A 408 1.30 -15.21 -65.15
N GLY A 409 0.92 -16.12 -64.25
CA GLY A 409 1.58 -16.29 -62.96
C GLY A 409 3.06 -16.68 -63.10
N GLU A 410 3.35 -17.66 -63.98
CA GLU A 410 4.72 -18.11 -64.26
C GLU A 410 5.56 -17.01 -64.92
N LEU A 411 5.00 -16.22 -65.83
CA LEU A 411 5.70 -15.08 -66.43
C LEU A 411 6.08 -14.04 -65.37
N ILE A 412 5.14 -13.72 -64.47
CA ILE A 412 5.39 -12.76 -63.39
C ILE A 412 6.47 -13.30 -62.43
N GLN A 413 6.42 -14.59 -62.11
CA GLN A 413 7.41 -15.23 -61.26
C GLN A 413 8.81 -15.23 -61.90
N ASN A 414 8.91 -15.57 -63.18
CA ASN A 414 10.19 -15.60 -63.90
C ASN A 414 10.84 -14.21 -63.90
N LEU A 415 10.05 -13.15 -64.18
CA LEU A 415 10.54 -11.77 -64.16
C LEU A 415 10.93 -11.30 -62.74
N GLN A 416 10.23 -11.74 -61.69
CA GLN A 416 10.63 -11.47 -60.30
C GLN A 416 11.98 -12.10 -59.93
N GLU A 417 12.27 -13.29 -60.46
CA GLU A 417 13.54 -14.00 -60.24
C GLU A 417 14.68 -13.50 -61.16
N ASN A 418 14.48 -12.38 -61.89
CA ASN A 418 15.36 -11.87 -62.95
C ASN A 418 15.58 -12.85 -64.13
N ASN A 419 14.76 -13.88 -64.24
CA ASN A 419 14.77 -14.84 -65.33
C ASN A 419 13.86 -14.34 -66.46
N HIS A 420 14.44 -13.91 -67.58
CA HIS A 420 13.68 -13.39 -68.73
C HIS A 420 13.07 -14.52 -69.59
N ILE A 421 12.61 -15.59 -68.96
CA ILE A 421 12.07 -16.79 -69.60
C ILE A 421 10.57 -16.62 -69.77
N VAL A 422 10.11 -16.70 -71.02
CA VAL A 422 8.68 -16.62 -71.35
C VAL A 422 8.07 -18.03 -71.27
N PRO A 423 6.95 -18.22 -70.55
CA PRO A 423 6.25 -19.50 -70.53
C PRO A 423 5.82 -19.96 -71.93
N ASN A 424 5.92 -21.27 -72.18
CA ASN A 424 5.67 -21.87 -73.49
C ASN A 424 4.25 -21.59 -74.03
N GLU A 425 3.27 -21.52 -73.14
CA GLU A 425 1.87 -21.25 -73.46
C GLU A 425 1.69 -19.82 -74.01
N ILE A 426 2.39 -18.84 -73.42
CA ILE A 426 2.40 -17.45 -73.90
C ILE A 426 3.19 -17.36 -75.20
N GLU A 427 4.32 -18.06 -75.28
CA GLU A 427 5.18 -18.04 -76.46
C GLU A 427 4.50 -18.62 -77.71
N ARG A 428 3.68 -19.67 -77.55
CA ARG A 428 2.97 -20.31 -78.67
C ARG A 428 1.69 -19.59 -79.09
N LYS A 429 0.95 -18.98 -78.15
CA LYS A 429 -0.44 -18.52 -78.38
C LYS A 429 -0.62 -17.00 -78.36
N CYS A 430 0.28 -16.23 -77.75
CA CYS A 430 0.07 -14.78 -77.57
C CYS A 430 0.46 -13.98 -78.82
N THR A 431 -0.50 -13.28 -79.42
CA THR A 431 -0.27 -12.37 -80.56
C THR A 431 0.40 -11.06 -80.15
N HIS A 432 0.26 -10.64 -78.89
CA HIS A 432 0.78 -9.39 -78.34
C HIS A 432 1.98 -9.60 -77.39
N ARG A 433 2.85 -10.57 -77.69
CA ARG A 433 3.96 -10.99 -76.81
C ARG A 433 4.84 -9.83 -76.33
N ASN A 434 5.30 -8.97 -77.24
CA ASN A 434 6.21 -7.87 -76.90
C ASN A 434 5.54 -6.81 -76.02
N ALA A 435 4.24 -6.58 -76.21
CA ALA A 435 3.47 -5.66 -75.36
C ALA A 435 3.21 -6.27 -73.98
N LEU A 436 2.96 -7.59 -73.91
CA LEU A 436 2.81 -8.31 -72.66
C LEU A 436 4.10 -8.26 -71.82
N LEU A 437 5.25 -8.51 -72.42
CA LEU A 437 6.54 -8.48 -71.72
C LEU A 437 6.88 -7.10 -71.19
N ARG A 438 6.74 -6.04 -72.01
CA ARG A 438 7.01 -4.66 -71.57
C ARG A 438 6.09 -4.21 -70.44
N ASN A 439 4.80 -4.55 -70.52
CA ASN A 439 3.86 -4.21 -69.45
C ASN A 439 4.11 -5.03 -68.18
N ALA A 440 4.51 -6.30 -68.32
CA ALA A 440 4.88 -7.14 -67.19
C ALA A 440 6.15 -6.61 -66.50
N GLU A 441 7.18 -6.25 -67.27
CA GLU A 441 8.39 -5.61 -66.77
C GLU A 441 8.10 -4.28 -66.07
N ASP A 442 7.26 -3.41 -66.65
CA ASP A 442 6.88 -2.13 -66.02
C ASP A 442 6.08 -2.35 -64.72
N ILE A 443 5.11 -3.27 -64.71
CA ILE A 443 4.34 -3.62 -63.51
C ILE A 443 5.25 -4.18 -62.43
N ILE A 444 6.16 -5.09 -62.79
CA ILE A 444 7.07 -5.74 -61.83
C ILE A 444 8.13 -4.75 -61.36
N THR A 445 8.65 -3.88 -62.21
CA THR A 445 9.63 -2.85 -61.80
C THR A 445 9.00 -1.87 -60.82
N LYS A 446 7.78 -1.39 -61.11
CA LYS A 446 7.04 -0.52 -60.19
C LYS A 446 6.73 -1.25 -58.87
N TYR A 447 6.35 -2.52 -58.94
CA TYR A 447 6.09 -3.36 -57.77
C TYR A 447 7.36 -3.62 -56.95
N MET A 448 8.50 -3.90 -57.59
CA MET A 448 9.78 -4.11 -56.91
C MET A 448 10.27 -2.82 -56.26
N LEU A 449 10.06 -1.67 -56.89
CA LEU A 449 10.37 -0.36 -56.31
C LEU A 449 9.49 -0.06 -55.09
N SER A 450 8.19 -0.34 -55.14
CA SER A 450 7.31 -0.17 -53.98
C SER A 450 7.67 -1.15 -52.86
N GLU A 451 7.96 -2.41 -53.17
CA GLU A 451 8.34 -3.42 -52.19
C GLU A 451 9.72 -3.13 -51.55
N MET A 452 10.69 -2.63 -52.31
CA MET A 452 11.99 -2.19 -51.76
C MET A 452 11.83 -1.00 -50.82
N LYS A 453 10.95 -0.05 -51.14
CA LYS A 453 10.62 1.09 -50.26
C LYS A 453 9.94 0.59 -48.98
N ARG A 454 9.01 -0.36 -49.09
CA ARG A 454 8.35 -1.04 -47.97
C ARG A 454 9.31 -1.86 -47.09
N LEU A 455 10.38 -2.40 -47.68
CA LEU A 455 11.43 -3.15 -47.00
C LEU A 455 12.54 -2.29 -46.38
N SER A 456 12.43 -0.95 -46.39
CA SER A 456 13.43 -0.03 -45.83
C SER A 456 13.60 -0.23 -44.32
N LEU A 457 14.40 -1.23 -43.94
CA LEU A 457 14.78 -1.56 -42.58
C LEU A 457 15.53 -0.41 -41.88
N CYS A 458 16.02 0.60 -42.62
CA CYS A 458 16.76 1.74 -42.06
C CYS A 458 15.84 2.71 -41.30
N GLU A 459 14.71 3.12 -41.89
CA GLU A 459 13.71 3.97 -41.22
C GLU A 459 13.10 3.24 -40.01
N GLY A 460 12.83 1.94 -40.17
CA GLY A 460 12.38 1.08 -39.08
C GLY A 460 13.39 0.99 -37.92
N ARG A 461 14.69 0.95 -38.21
CA ARG A 461 15.77 0.89 -37.19
C ARG A 461 15.99 2.22 -36.49
N GLU A 462 15.92 3.33 -37.22
CA GLU A 462 16.07 4.67 -36.66
C GLU A 462 14.90 5.02 -35.73
N LEU A 463 13.67 4.71 -36.15
CA LEU A 463 12.48 4.82 -35.30
C LEU A 463 12.54 3.88 -34.09
N LEU A 464 12.87 2.59 -34.26
CA LEU A 464 13.05 1.67 -33.13
C LEU A 464 14.14 2.15 -32.16
N SER A 465 15.23 2.73 -32.68
CA SER A 465 16.30 3.32 -31.87
C SER A 465 15.78 4.49 -31.04
N ASN A 466 15.02 5.42 -31.66
CA ASN A 466 14.38 6.52 -30.94
C ASN A 466 13.37 6.02 -29.89
N GLN A 467 12.63 4.94 -30.18
CA GLN A 467 11.72 4.34 -29.21
C GLN A 467 12.44 3.65 -28.06
N ILE A 468 13.59 3.00 -28.29
CA ILE A 468 14.43 2.45 -27.21
C ILE A 468 15.00 3.58 -26.34
N ILE A 469 15.35 4.72 -26.93
CA ILE A 469 15.78 5.91 -26.20
C ILE A 469 14.64 6.44 -25.33
N ASN A 470 13.42 6.56 -25.86
CA ASN A 470 12.23 6.98 -25.09
C ASN A 470 11.92 6.00 -23.95
N ILE A 471 11.96 4.69 -24.22
CA ILE A 471 11.84 3.62 -23.22
C ILE A 471 12.92 3.75 -22.14
N SER A 472 14.17 4.04 -22.52
CA SER A 472 15.25 4.25 -21.55
C SER A 472 15.02 5.50 -20.68
N GLY A 473 14.45 6.56 -21.26
CA GLY A 473 14.00 7.75 -20.56
C GLY A 473 12.89 7.42 -19.54
N ILE A 474 11.97 6.52 -19.90
CA ILE A 474 10.92 6.05 -19.00
C ILE A 474 11.50 5.22 -17.84
N ILE A 475 12.43 4.30 -18.11
CA ILE A 475 13.11 3.54 -17.04
C ILE A 475 13.86 4.49 -16.11
N LYS A 476 14.49 5.52 -16.67
CA LYS A 476 15.17 6.57 -15.90
C LYS A 476 14.17 7.36 -15.05
N ASN A 477 13.02 7.76 -15.61
CA ASN A 477 11.96 8.44 -14.87
C ASN A 477 11.38 7.55 -13.77
N ILE A 478 11.12 6.26 -14.02
CA ILE A 478 10.69 5.30 -13.00
C ILE A 478 11.73 5.19 -11.88
N GLY A 479 13.02 5.25 -12.21
CA GLY A 479 14.11 5.31 -11.22
C GLY A 479 14.20 6.64 -10.47
N GLU A 480 13.98 7.77 -11.13
CA GLU A 480 13.95 9.10 -10.51
C GLU A 480 12.72 9.30 -9.62
N ASP A 481 11.55 8.82 -10.07
CA ASP A 481 10.29 8.74 -9.33
C ASP A 481 10.39 7.84 -8.09
N PHE A 482 11.33 6.90 -8.10
CA PHE A 482 11.64 6.09 -6.93
C PHE A 482 12.60 6.82 -5.98
N SER A 483 13.51 7.63 -6.53
CA SER A 483 14.45 8.44 -5.75
C SER A 483 13.79 9.66 -5.08
N LYS A 484 12.69 10.15 -5.67
CA LYS A 484 11.89 11.27 -5.19
C LYS A 484 10.55 10.77 -4.66
N ASP A 485 10.31 10.97 -3.37
CA ASP A 485 8.96 11.10 -2.79
C ASP A 485 8.12 9.83 -2.55
N ILE A 486 8.66 8.85 -1.84
CA ILE A 486 7.83 8.06 -0.91
C ILE A 486 7.96 8.68 0.48
N THR A 487 7.11 9.65 0.79
CA THR A 487 7.01 10.21 2.15
C THR A 487 6.22 9.23 3.02
N ILE A 488 6.93 8.49 3.88
CA ILE A 488 6.31 7.56 4.82
C ILE A 488 5.70 8.37 5.96
N ASN A 489 4.37 8.33 6.08
CA ASN A 489 3.66 9.06 7.12
C ASN A 489 3.54 8.23 8.41
N THR A 490 4.62 8.19 9.20
CA THR A 490 4.67 7.38 10.43
C THR A 490 3.61 7.77 11.47
N LYS A 491 3.17 9.04 11.46
CA LYS A 491 2.15 9.54 12.39
C LYS A 491 0.78 8.93 12.10
N VAL A 492 0.39 8.88 10.83
CA VAL A 492 -0.86 8.26 10.39
C VAL A 492 -0.86 6.77 10.70
N GLU A 493 0.25 6.04 10.48
CA GLU A 493 0.36 4.63 10.86
C GLU A 493 0.08 4.42 12.36
N GLN A 494 0.65 5.24 13.23
CA GLN A 494 0.47 5.14 14.68
C GLN A 494 -0.99 5.40 15.09
N ASP A 495 -1.65 6.38 14.47
CA ASP A 495 -3.04 6.71 14.78
C ASP A 495 -4.00 5.62 14.29
N ILE A 496 -3.75 5.03 13.11
CA ILE A 496 -4.50 3.87 12.63
C ILE A 496 -4.31 2.68 13.57
N ARG A 497 -3.07 2.35 13.96
CA ARG A 497 -2.76 1.26 14.91
C ARG A 497 -3.51 1.45 16.23
N ARG A 498 -3.47 2.65 16.81
CA ARG A 498 -4.21 2.99 18.05
C ARG A 498 -5.72 2.76 17.91
N ILE A 499 -6.32 3.11 16.79
CA ILE A 499 -7.76 2.95 16.56
C ILE A 499 -8.14 1.47 16.33
N LEU A 500 -7.32 0.72 15.59
CA LEU A 500 -7.50 -0.71 15.40
C LEU A 500 -7.38 -1.48 16.72
N ASP A 501 -6.40 -1.14 17.55
CA ASP A 501 -6.20 -1.73 18.90
C ASP A 501 -7.40 -1.44 19.81
N LYS A 502 -7.91 -0.20 19.83
CA LYS A 502 -9.12 0.17 20.59
C LYS A 502 -10.34 -0.62 20.15
N SER A 503 -10.41 -0.96 18.87
CA SER A 503 -11.52 -1.71 18.27
C SER A 503 -11.33 -3.23 18.33
N ASN A 504 -10.22 -3.69 18.93
CA ASN A 504 -9.87 -5.11 19.09
C ASN A 504 -9.77 -5.87 17.76
N ILE A 505 -9.34 -5.19 16.69
CA ILE A 505 -9.10 -5.78 15.36
C ILE A 505 -7.65 -6.27 15.31
N ASN A 506 -7.45 -7.56 15.07
CA ASN A 506 -6.13 -8.15 15.00
C ASN A 506 -5.51 -7.93 13.59
N TYR A 507 -4.52 -7.04 13.51
CA TYR A 507 -3.75 -6.76 12.30
C TYR A 507 -2.31 -7.29 12.45
N GLU A 508 -1.67 -7.65 11.33
CA GLU A 508 -0.26 -8.04 11.30
C GLU A 508 0.62 -6.79 11.10
N ASP A 509 0.24 -5.93 10.14
CA ASP A 509 0.95 -4.68 9.89
C ASP A 509 0.06 -3.60 9.27
N VAL A 510 0.49 -2.35 9.42
CA VAL A 510 -0.11 -1.16 8.79
C VAL A 510 1.04 -0.35 8.19
N PHE A 511 0.92 -0.04 6.91
CA PHE A 511 1.89 0.76 6.15
C PHE A 511 1.17 1.94 5.48
N SER A 512 1.70 3.15 5.61
CA SER A 512 1.13 4.31 4.93
C SER A 512 2.18 5.18 4.25
N PHE A 513 1.88 5.59 3.02
CA PHE A 513 2.74 6.42 2.19
C PHE A 513 1.88 7.39 1.37
N GLU A 514 2.46 8.50 0.93
CA GLU A 514 1.84 9.38 -0.05
C GLU A 514 2.31 8.97 -1.46
N ASN A 515 1.38 8.93 -2.41
CA ASN A 515 1.69 8.67 -3.81
C ASN A 515 2.16 9.97 -4.51
N LYS A 516 2.60 9.88 -5.77
CA LYS A 516 3.08 11.02 -6.59
C LYS A 516 2.18 12.25 -6.62
N VAL A 517 0.86 12.05 -6.49
CA VAL A 517 -0.17 13.11 -6.53
C VAL A 517 -0.39 13.75 -5.13
N GLY A 518 0.39 13.33 -4.11
CA GLY A 518 0.20 13.74 -2.72
C GLY A 518 -0.99 13.04 -2.03
N SER A 519 -1.64 12.09 -2.70
CA SER A 519 -2.76 11.32 -2.15
C SER A 519 -2.24 10.26 -1.19
N LEU A 520 -2.86 10.19 -0.01
CA LEU A 520 -2.52 9.22 1.02
C LEU A 520 -3.00 7.81 0.65
N VAL A 521 -2.10 6.83 0.73
CA VAL A 521 -2.39 5.42 0.54
C VAL A 521 -2.05 4.66 1.82
N VAL A 522 -2.98 3.81 2.26
CA VAL A 522 -2.86 3.00 3.47
C VAL A 522 -3.02 1.53 3.12
N LYS A 523 -1.99 0.73 3.42
CA LYS A 523 -2.02 -0.72 3.32
C LYS A 523 -2.18 -1.35 4.70
N VAL A 524 -3.15 -2.24 4.85
CA VAL A 524 -3.42 -2.98 6.09
C VAL A 524 -3.34 -4.47 5.84
N SER A 525 -2.46 -5.15 6.57
CA SER A 525 -2.26 -6.60 6.49
C SER A 525 -2.96 -7.30 7.66
N ILE A 526 -3.83 -8.25 7.36
CA ILE A 526 -4.69 -8.94 8.35
C ILE A 526 -4.53 -10.44 8.24
N LYS A 527 -4.35 -11.10 9.38
CA LYS A 527 -4.23 -12.55 9.46
C LYS A 527 -5.59 -13.22 9.58
N ASN A 528 -5.79 -14.32 8.85
CA ASN A 528 -7.00 -15.15 8.92
C ASN A 528 -8.32 -14.39 8.60
N CYS A 529 -8.37 -13.68 7.48
CA CYS A 529 -9.62 -13.09 7.00
C CYS A 529 -10.59 -14.19 6.54
N ARG A 530 -11.76 -14.31 7.20
CA ARG A 530 -12.82 -15.26 6.78
C ARG A 530 -13.72 -14.70 5.69
N ASN A 531 -13.99 -13.40 5.72
CA ASN A 531 -14.86 -12.72 4.76
C ASN A 531 -14.33 -11.30 4.51
N LYS A 532 -13.95 -11.02 3.26
CA LYS A 532 -13.34 -9.75 2.85
C LYS A 532 -14.27 -8.56 3.08
N ASP A 533 -15.54 -8.67 2.70
CA ASP A 533 -16.49 -7.54 2.76
C ASP A 533 -16.80 -7.10 4.18
N ILE A 534 -16.89 -8.06 5.12
CA ILE A 534 -17.16 -7.76 6.53
C ILE A 534 -15.97 -7.01 7.14
N VAL A 535 -14.75 -7.45 6.81
CA VAL A 535 -13.53 -6.84 7.31
C VAL A 535 -13.34 -5.44 6.74
N ILE A 536 -13.60 -5.25 5.44
CA ILE A 536 -13.55 -3.94 4.79
C ILE A 536 -14.56 -2.99 5.42
N LYS A 537 -15.82 -3.41 5.60
CA LYS A 537 -16.86 -2.59 6.25
C LYS A 537 -16.54 -2.22 7.69
N ALA A 538 -15.81 -3.06 8.41
CA ALA A 538 -15.39 -2.78 9.79
C ALA A 538 -14.20 -1.81 9.84
N ILE A 539 -13.26 -1.90 8.90
CA ILE A 539 -11.99 -1.17 8.93
C ILE A 539 -12.08 0.18 8.24
N LEU A 540 -12.81 0.28 7.12
CA LEU A 540 -12.90 1.52 6.33
C LEU A 540 -13.30 2.74 7.18
N PRO A 541 -14.36 2.70 8.02
CA PRO A 541 -14.74 3.85 8.85
C PRO A 541 -13.69 4.21 9.89
N LEU A 542 -12.92 3.22 10.37
CA LEU A 542 -11.85 3.42 11.34
C LEU A 542 -10.65 4.11 10.70
N ILE A 543 -10.31 3.74 9.46
CA ILE A 543 -9.24 4.39 8.70
C ILE A 543 -9.65 5.82 8.37
N CYS A 544 -10.86 6.08 7.84
CA CYS A 544 -11.30 7.45 7.56
C CYS A 544 -11.28 8.33 8.83
N LYS A 545 -11.63 7.78 9.99
CA LYS A 545 -11.54 8.48 11.27
C LYS A 545 -10.10 8.75 11.72
N ALA A 546 -9.16 7.86 11.38
CA ALA A 546 -7.76 8.00 11.72
C ALA A 546 -7.04 9.02 10.82
N THR A 547 -7.35 9.00 9.52
CA THR A 547 -6.74 9.88 8.52
C THR A 547 -7.40 11.25 8.47
N GLY A 548 -8.69 11.34 8.82
CA GLY A 548 -9.50 12.55 8.64
C GLY A 548 -9.87 12.83 7.18
N ILE A 549 -9.66 11.85 6.29
CA ILE A 549 -9.89 11.93 4.85
C ILE A 549 -10.81 10.76 4.48
N ASP A 550 -11.77 11.00 3.59
CA ASP A 550 -12.58 9.93 3.04
C ASP A 550 -11.73 9.03 2.14
N MET A 551 -11.72 7.74 2.46
CA MET A 551 -10.92 6.73 1.79
C MET A 551 -11.86 5.73 1.11
N CYS A 552 -11.42 5.13 0.01
CA CYS A 552 -12.06 4.00 -0.65
C CYS A 552 -11.08 2.83 -0.79
N ILE A 553 -11.61 1.64 -1.09
CA ILE A 553 -10.74 0.51 -1.42
C ILE A 553 -10.26 0.65 -2.87
N SER A 554 -8.98 0.38 -3.12
CA SER A 554 -8.46 0.32 -4.49
C SER A 554 -9.18 -0.77 -5.28
N ASN A 555 -9.47 -0.51 -6.56
CA ASN A 555 -10.15 -1.47 -7.44
C ASN A 555 -9.34 -2.74 -7.68
N ASP A 556 -8.02 -2.71 -7.43
CA ASP A 556 -7.13 -3.85 -7.57
C ASP A 556 -6.91 -4.62 -6.26
N LYS A 557 -7.39 -5.87 -6.32
CA LYS A 557 -7.02 -7.08 -5.57
C LYS A 557 -6.55 -6.87 -4.13
N CYS A 558 -7.35 -7.39 -3.20
CA CYS A 558 -6.82 -7.93 -1.95
C CYS A 558 -5.74 -8.97 -2.29
N ASN A 559 -4.47 -8.59 -2.12
CA ASN A 559 -3.33 -9.48 -2.31
C ASN A 559 -3.34 -10.49 -1.16
N VAL A 560 -3.38 -11.78 -1.53
CA VAL A 560 -3.44 -12.89 -0.57
C VAL A 560 -2.13 -13.65 -0.64
N ASP A 561 -1.35 -13.61 0.44
CA ASP A 561 -0.27 -14.57 0.64
C ASP A 561 -0.89 -15.86 1.19
N TYR A 562 -1.24 -16.79 0.29
CA TYR A 562 -1.84 -18.08 0.65
C TYR A 562 -0.94 -18.93 1.55
N SER A 563 0.38 -18.71 1.52
CA SER A 563 1.32 -19.49 2.33
C SER A 563 1.27 -19.09 3.82
N LYS A 564 1.00 -17.82 4.11
CA LYS A 564 0.94 -17.25 5.47
C LYS A 564 -0.48 -16.93 5.96
N ASN A 565 -1.49 -17.05 5.08
CA ASN A 565 -2.89 -16.68 5.31
C ASN A 565 -3.04 -15.21 5.74
N ILE A 566 -2.27 -14.34 5.09
CA ILE A 566 -2.28 -12.88 5.28
C ILE A 566 -2.98 -12.23 4.09
N TYR A 567 -3.92 -11.34 4.41
CA TYR A 567 -4.72 -10.58 3.45
C TYR A 567 -4.28 -9.13 3.54
N GLU A 568 -3.77 -8.59 2.44
CA GLU A 568 -3.44 -7.17 2.32
C GLU A 568 -4.61 -6.42 1.67
N PHE A 569 -5.01 -5.31 2.30
CA PHE A 569 -6.03 -4.40 1.80
C PHE A 569 -5.37 -3.03 1.56
N THR A 570 -5.59 -2.47 0.37
CA THR A 570 -5.07 -1.16 -0.02
C THR A 570 -6.22 -0.17 -0.05
N PHE A 571 -6.10 0.88 0.76
CA PHE A 571 -7.05 1.98 0.86
C PHE A 571 -6.43 3.24 0.28
N GLU A 572 -7.15 3.91 -0.59
CA GLU A 572 -6.74 5.12 -1.30
C GLU A 572 -7.72 6.25 -0.97
N GLN A 573 -7.31 7.49 -1.16
CA GLN A 573 -8.20 8.63 -1.01
C GLN A 573 -9.39 8.52 -1.99
N ALA A 574 -10.61 8.72 -1.48
CA ALA A 574 -11.80 8.68 -2.31
C ALA A 574 -11.82 9.86 -3.31
N PRO A 575 -12.14 9.61 -4.59
CA PRO A 575 -12.23 10.68 -5.58
C PRO A 575 -13.40 11.61 -5.25
N LYS A 576 -13.29 12.90 -5.63
CA LYS A 576 -14.35 13.90 -5.43
C LYS A 576 -15.38 13.89 -6.55
N PHE A 577 -15.03 13.33 -7.70
CA PHE A 577 -15.88 13.25 -8.87
C PHE A 577 -16.05 11.81 -9.33
N TYR A 578 -17.19 11.53 -9.95
CA TYR A 578 -17.52 10.29 -10.60
C TYR A 578 -18.00 10.60 -12.02
N VAL A 579 -17.57 9.81 -13.00
CA VAL A 579 -17.96 10.00 -14.41
C VAL A 579 -18.76 8.79 -14.88
N SER A 580 -19.89 9.05 -15.54
CA SER A 580 -20.69 8.02 -16.22
C SER A 580 -20.67 8.29 -17.72
N THR A 581 -20.21 7.32 -18.50
CA THR A 581 -20.07 7.42 -19.96
C THR A 581 -20.98 6.44 -20.67
N TYR A 582 -21.60 6.88 -21.76
CA TYR A 582 -22.35 6.03 -22.68
C TYR A 582 -21.91 6.32 -24.11
N ALA A 583 -21.93 5.27 -24.94
CA ALA A 583 -21.62 5.36 -26.35
C ALA A 583 -22.82 4.90 -27.20
N SER A 584 -23.05 5.58 -28.32
CA SER A 584 -24.00 5.19 -29.36
C SER A 584 -23.23 5.05 -30.68
N VAL A 585 -23.49 3.97 -31.41
CA VAL A 585 -22.70 3.57 -32.59
C VAL A 585 -23.61 3.11 -33.72
N LYS A 586 -23.32 3.53 -34.94
CA LYS A 586 -23.98 3.07 -36.17
C LYS A 586 -22.98 2.88 -37.30
N CYS A 587 -23.06 1.74 -37.97
CA CYS A 587 -22.22 1.45 -39.13
C CYS A 587 -22.77 2.11 -40.39
N LYS A 588 -21.87 2.41 -41.32
CA LYS A 588 -22.19 2.78 -42.70
C LYS A 588 -23.12 1.80 -43.38
N GLU A 589 -24.00 2.32 -44.24
CA GLU A 589 -24.96 1.50 -44.99
C GLU A 589 -24.24 0.52 -45.93
N GLY A 590 -24.52 -0.78 -45.77
CA GLY A 590 -23.88 -1.86 -46.54
C GLY A 590 -22.70 -2.54 -45.85
N GLU A 591 -22.16 -1.93 -44.79
CA GLU A 591 -21.07 -2.50 -44.00
C GLU A 591 -21.57 -3.21 -42.73
N LYS A 592 -20.84 -4.24 -42.30
CA LYS A 592 -21.17 -5.01 -41.07
C LYS A 592 -20.32 -4.63 -39.87
N CYS A 593 -19.25 -3.88 -40.10
CA CYS A 593 -18.25 -3.53 -39.09
C CYS A 593 -18.05 -2.02 -39.12
N ASN A 594 -18.03 -1.40 -37.95
CA ASN A 594 -17.77 0.03 -37.80
C ASN A 594 -16.25 0.27 -37.77
N GLY A 595 -15.78 1.27 -38.53
CA GLY A 595 -14.41 1.76 -38.61
C GLY A 595 -13.94 2.56 -37.39
N ASP A 596 -14.86 3.16 -36.64
CA ASP A 596 -14.61 3.87 -35.39
C ASP A 596 -14.42 2.91 -34.22
N THR A 597 -13.45 3.20 -33.36
CA THR A 597 -13.26 2.51 -32.08
C THR A 597 -13.16 3.50 -30.94
N PHE A 598 -13.67 3.14 -29.78
CA PHE A 598 -13.58 3.93 -28.57
C PHE A 598 -13.31 3.09 -27.33
N ASN A 599 -12.83 3.74 -26.27
CA ASN A 599 -12.68 3.15 -24.95
C ASN A 599 -12.84 4.23 -23.87
N TYR A 600 -13.33 3.84 -22.70
CA TYR A 600 -13.43 4.72 -21.55
C TYR A 600 -13.28 3.97 -20.24
N GLY A 601 -12.78 4.64 -19.20
CA GLY A 601 -12.70 4.06 -17.86
C GLY A 601 -11.73 4.79 -16.93
N GLY A 602 -11.76 4.40 -15.65
CA GLY A 602 -10.81 4.90 -14.65
C GLY A 602 -9.40 4.35 -14.86
N LEU A 603 -8.41 5.20 -14.59
CA LEU A 603 -6.98 4.89 -14.57
C LEU A 603 -6.47 4.74 -13.13
N ASN A 604 -5.29 4.14 -12.97
CA ASN A 604 -4.68 3.87 -11.68
C ASN A 604 -4.18 5.12 -10.95
N ASP A 605 -4.07 6.25 -11.65
CA ASP A 605 -3.67 7.55 -11.10
C ASP A 605 -4.84 8.38 -10.56
N GLY A 606 -6.07 7.83 -10.59
CA GLY A 606 -7.29 8.52 -10.17
C GLY A 606 -7.90 9.42 -11.24
N SER A 607 -7.42 9.37 -12.49
CA SER A 607 -8.06 10.03 -13.62
C SER A 607 -9.01 9.10 -14.40
N TYR A 608 -9.89 9.68 -15.22
CA TYR A 608 -10.86 8.98 -16.04
C TYR A 608 -10.63 9.31 -17.51
N LEU A 609 -10.32 8.27 -18.28
CA LEU A 609 -9.95 8.36 -19.68
C LEU A 609 -11.16 8.13 -20.57
N CYS A 610 -11.32 8.94 -21.61
CA CYS A 610 -12.19 8.70 -22.76
C CYS A 610 -11.33 8.85 -24.02
N VAL A 611 -11.36 7.84 -24.89
CA VAL A 611 -10.65 7.85 -26.18
C VAL A 611 -11.60 7.44 -27.28
N LEU A 612 -11.58 8.18 -28.38
CA LEU A 612 -12.25 7.87 -29.63
C LEU A 612 -11.23 7.96 -30.77
N SER A 613 -11.31 7.03 -31.70
CA SER A 613 -10.45 7.00 -32.87
C SER A 613 -11.27 6.57 -34.07
N ASP A 614 -11.23 7.37 -35.12
CA ASP A 614 -11.84 7.07 -36.41
C ASP A 614 -10.74 6.67 -37.40
N GLY A 615 -10.91 5.47 -37.96
CA GLY A 615 -10.00 4.87 -38.92
C GLY A 615 -10.46 5.16 -40.33
N MET A 616 -9.55 5.66 -41.17
CA MET A 616 -9.90 6.06 -42.53
C MET A 616 -10.61 4.95 -43.33
N GLY A 617 -11.77 5.31 -43.88
CA GLY A 617 -12.60 4.40 -44.67
C GLY A 617 -13.67 3.72 -43.82
N SER A 618 -14.10 2.53 -44.20
CA SER A 618 -15.16 1.79 -43.49
C SER A 618 -14.90 0.29 -43.55
N GLY A 619 -15.40 -0.44 -42.56
CA GLY A 619 -15.30 -1.90 -42.52
C GLY A 619 -14.07 -2.45 -41.77
N PRO A 620 -13.70 -3.73 -41.98
CA PRO A 620 -12.77 -4.45 -41.10
C PRO A 620 -11.32 -3.93 -41.10
N GLN A 621 -10.92 -3.13 -42.09
CA GLN A 621 -9.59 -2.54 -42.12
C GLN A 621 -9.52 -1.30 -41.22
N ALA A 622 -10.40 -0.32 -41.43
CA ALA A 622 -10.55 0.86 -40.59
C ALA A 622 -10.71 0.50 -39.10
N SER A 623 -11.56 -0.49 -38.81
CA SER A 623 -11.79 -0.98 -37.44
C SER A 623 -10.53 -1.51 -36.77
N ARG A 624 -9.64 -2.18 -37.52
CA ARG A 624 -8.37 -2.71 -36.98
C ARG A 624 -7.39 -1.59 -36.65
N GLU A 625 -7.32 -0.58 -37.52
CA GLU A 625 -6.42 0.57 -37.38
C GLU A 625 -6.83 1.41 -36.16
N SER A 626 -8.12 1.79 -36.07
CA SER A 626 -8.65 2.51 -34.91
C SER A 626 -8.58 1.69 -33.62
N SER A 627 -8.86 0.39 -33.66
CA SER A 627 -8.74 -0.49 -32.49
C SER A 627 -7.32 -0.58 -31.96
N ALA A 628 -6.33 -0.69 -32.84
CA ALA A 628 -4.92 -0.74 -32.44
C ALA A 628 -4.48 0.57 -31.77
N ALA A 629 -4.88 1.73 -32.34
CA ALA A 629 -4.58 3.03 -31.76
C ALA A 629 -5.20 3.19 -30.37
N VAL A 630 -6.51 2.91 -30.23
CA VAL A 630 -7.22 3.01 -28.95
C VAL A 630 -6.65 2.07 -27.89
N GLN A 631 -6.32 0.83 -28.27
CA GLN A 631 -5.77 -0.16 -27.35
C GLN A 631 -4.40 0.27 -26.83
N LEU A 632 -3.48 0.69 -27.73
CA LEU A 632 -2.14 1.13 -27.34
C LEU A 632 -2.20 2.37 -26.43
N VAL A 633 -2.99 3.38 -26.78
CA VAL A 633 -3.18 4.58 -25.95
C VAL A 633 -3.72 4.19 -24.57
N ASN A 634 -4.76 3.35 -24.50
CA ASN A 634 -5.31 2.88 -23.24
C ASN A 634 -4.26 2.15 -22.37
N ASP A 635 -3.46 1.27 -22.97
CA ASP A 635 -2.48 0.46 -22.24
C ASP A 635 -1.32 1.33 -21.69
N PHE A 636 -0.84 2.30 -22.47
CA PHE A 636 0.15 3.28 -22.00
C PHE A 636 -0.41 4.16 -20.87
N MET A 637 -1.61 4.70 -21.05
CA MET A 637 -2.26 5.55 -20.05
C MET A 637 -2.53 4.81 -18.74
N LYS A 638 -3.03 3.55 -18.78
CA LYS A 638 -3.24 2.71 -17.58
C LYS A 638 -1.95 2.45 -16.80
N SER A 639 -0.83 2.46 -17.50
CA SER A 639 0.48 2.22 -16.90
C SER A 639 1.15 3.49 -16.37
N GLY A 640 0.43 4.61 -16.40
CA GLY A 640 0.89 5.89 -15.86
C GLY A 640 1.92 6.59 -16.75
N PHE A 641 1.92 6.32 -18.05
CA PHE A 641 2.73 7.07 -19.00
C PHE A 641 2.16 8.48 -19.19
N ASP A 642 3.05 9.43 -19.42
CA ASP A 642 2.64 10.76 -19.83
C ASP A 642 1.90 10.71 -21.18
N LYS A 643 0.89 11.57 -21.33
CA LYS A 643 -0.05 11.53 -22.46
C LYS A 643 0.64 11.84 -23.78
N VAL A 644 1.55 12.82 -23.77
CA VAL A 644 2.33 13.21 -24.95
C VAL A 644 3.21 12.04 -25.38
N THR A 645 3.85 11.38 -24.40
CA THR A 645 4.68 10.20 -24.67
C THR A 645 3.85 9.05 -25.24
N ALA A 646 2.69 8.75 -24.66
CA ALA A 646 1.79 7.70 -25.12
C ALA A 646 1.36 7.92 -26.58
N ILE A 647 0.95 9.14 -26.92
CA ILE A 647 0.50 9.50 -28.27
C ILE A 647 1.65 9.45 -29.27
N ASN A 648 2.84 9.94 -28.92
CA ASN A 648 4.01 9.88 -29.81
C ASN A 648 4.43 8.44 -30.11
N VAL A 649 4.42 7.55 -29.12
CA VAL A 649 4.74 6.13 -29.33
C VAL A 649 3.70 5.48 -30.24
N VAL A 650 2.41 5.78 -30.03
CA VAL A 650 1.32 5.30 -30.89
C VAL A 650 1.51 5.82 -32.32
N ASN A 651 1.78 7.12 -32.49
CA ASN A 651 2.03 7.73 -33.79
C ASN A 651 3.17 7.04 -34.53
N SER A 652 4.30 6.83 -33.88
CA SER A 652 5.42 6.11 -34.50
C SER A 652 5.06 4.67 -34.88
N ILE A 653 4.32 3.93 -34.05
CA ILE A 653 3.89 2.56 -34.38
C ILE A 653 2.97 2.56 -35.61
N MET A 654 2.05 3.51 -35.70
CA MET A 654 1.13 3.63 -36.83
C MET A 654 1.90 4.00 -38.12
N THR A 655 2.78 5.00 -38.09
CA THR A 655 3.59 5.41 -39.25
C THR A 655 4.46 4.26 -39.79
N MET A 656 5.01 3.39 -38.92
CA MET A 656 5.91 2.30 -39.33
C MET A 656 5.26 1.16 -40.13
N ARG A 657 3.93 1.00 -40.07
CA ARG A 657 3.25 -0.19 -40.60
C ARG A 657 2.31 0.07 -41.76
N PHE A 658 1.81 1.29 -41.92
CA PHE A 658 0.74 1.60 -42.88
C PHE A 658 1.24 2.37 -44.13
N ASP A 659 2.48 2.14 -44.55
CA ASP A 659 3.05 2.79 -45.74
C ASP A 659 2.56 2.11 -47.05
N GLU A 660 1.35 2.47 -47.47
CA GLU A 660 0.89 2.58 -48.87
C GLU A 660 -0.46 3.35 -48.87
N GLU A 661 -0.44 4.54 -49.47
CA GLU A 661 -1.55 5.49 -49.71
C GLU A 661 -2.33 5.95 -48.45
N GLU A 662 -1.83 7.01 -47.81
CA GLU A 662 -2.59 7.97 -46.96
C GLU A 662 -3.40 7.39 -45.79
N LYS A 663 -2.97 6.30 -45.14
CA LYS A 663 -3.73 5.73 -44.01
C LYS A 663 -3.45 6.44 -42.69
N PHE A 664 -4.31 7.39 -42.39
CA PHE A 664 -4.29 8.15 -41.16
C PHE A 664 -5.45 7.74 -40.24
N THR A 665 -5.21 7.75 -38.94
CA THR A 665 -6.25 7.53 -37.95
C THR A 665 -6.38 8.77 -37.10
N THR A 666 -7.60 9.23 -36.85
CA THR A 666 -7.82 10.33 -35.94
C THR A 666 -7.75 9.83 -34.50
N LEU A 667 -7.34 10.69 -33.58
CA LEU A 667 -7.40 10.40 -32.14
C LEU A 667 -8.01 11.58 -31.41
N ASP A 668 -8.99 11.28 -30.58
CA ASP A 668 -9.61 12.22 -29.64
C ASP A 668 -9.50 11.63 -28.25
N LEU A 669 -8.79 12.32 -27.37
CA LEU A 669 -8.54 11.90 -25.99
C LEU A 669 -9.01 12.98 -25.03
N ALA A 670 -9.80 12.57 -24.04
CA ALA A 670 -10.15 13.38 -22.90
C ALA A 670 -9.76 12.64 -21.61
N ASN A 671 -8.93 13.27 -20.77
CA ASN A 671 -8.54 12.72 -19.48
C ASN A 671 -9.01 13.64 -18.36
N ILE A 672 -9.86 13.14 -17.47
CA ILE A 672 -10.49 13.91 -16.40
C ILE A 672 -9.89 13.49 -15.06
N ASP A 673 -9.26 14.41 -14.33
CA ASP A 673 -8.84 14.16 -12.96
C ASP A 673 -10.06 14.11 -12.02
N LEU A 674 -10.32 12.95 -11.41
CA LEU A 674 -11.47 12.74 -10.54
C LEU A 674 -11.33 13.39 -9.15
N ASN A 675 -10.16 13.94 -8.81
CA ASN A 675 -9.94 14.67 -7.57
C ASN A 675 -10.19 16.16 -7.72
N THR A 676 -9.82 16.74 -8.86
CA THR A 676 -9.89 18.19 -9.10
C THR A 676 -11.03 18.59 -10.02
N GLY A 677 -11.46 17.70 -10.93
CA GLY A 677 -12.40 18.01 -12.01
C GLY A 677 -11.73 18.69 -13.22
N GLU A 678 -10.40 18.79 -13.25
CA GLU A 678 -9.66 19.28 -14.43
C GLU A 678 -9.70 18.22 -15.53
N ALA A 679 -10.09 18.63 -16.74
CA ALA A 679 -10.10 17.81 -17.93
C ALA A 679 -9.08 18.32 -18.95
N GLU A 680 -8.20 17.42 -19.37
CA GLU A 680 -7.22 17.66 -20.42
C GLU A 680 -7.68 17.00 -21.71
N PHE A 681 -7.68 17.76 -22.80
CA PHE A 681 -8.09 17.33 -24.11
C PHE A 681 -6.88 17.29 -25.04
N VAL A 682 -6.73 16.18 -25.74
CA VAL A 682 -5.75 16.02 -26.79
C VAL A 682 -6.45 15.57 -28.05
N LYS A 683 -6.36 16.40 -29.08
CA LYS A 683 -6.95 16.12 -30.39
C LYS A 683 -5.84 15.95 -31.40
N VAL A 684 -5.99 14.95 -32.26
CA VAL A 684 -5.06 14.66 -33.37
C VAL A 684 -5.91 14.32 -34.58
N GLY A 685 -6.15 15.31 -35.45
CA GLY A 685 -6.96 15.15 -36.66
C GLY A 685 -8.45 14.83 -36.45
N SER A 686 -8.98 14.96 -35.23
CA SER A 686 -10.38 14.62 -34.89
C SER A 686 -11.31 15.84 -34.89
N VAL A 687 -12.62 15.60 -34.99
CA VAL A 687 -13.66 16.65 -34.94
C VAL A 687 -13.78 17.32 -33.56
N SER A 688 -14.56 18.39 -33.47
CA SER A 688 -14.78 19.16 -32.24
C SER A 688 -15.40 18.34 -31.10
N THR A 689 -14.95 18.58 -29.87
CA THR A 689 -15.55 18.04 -28.64
C THR A 689 -16.35 19.14 -27.95
N PHE A 690 -17.55 18.80 -27.46
CA PHE A 690 -18.46 19.74 -26.83
C PHE A 690 -18.53 19.50 -25.33
N ILE A 691 -18.52 20.59 -24.56
CA ILE A 691 -18.80 20.56 -23.13
C ILE A 691 -20.05 21.40 -22.89
N LYS A 692 -21.12 20.77 -22.41
CA LYS A 692 -22.36 21.43 -22.03
C LYS A 692 -22.39 21.59 -20.51
N SER A 693 -22.29 22.84 -20.06
CA SER A 693 -22.44 23.24 -18.66
C SER A 693 -23.72 24.05 -18.50
N ALA A 694 -24.77 23.41 -17.97
CA ALA A 694 -26.13 23.93 -17.98
C ALA A 694 -26.58 24.38 -19.39
N ASN A 695 -26.71 25.68 -19.63
CA ASN A 695 -27.11 26.26 -20.93
C ASN A 695 -25.92 26.76 -21.77
N ASN A 696 -24.70 26.73 -21.23
CA ASN A 696 -23.50 27.16 -21.93
C ASN A 696 -22.85 25.96 -22.62
N ILE A 697 -22.40 26.19 -23.85
CA ILE A 697 -21.65 25.21 -24.63
C ILE A 697 -20.27 25.79 -24.91
N SER A 698 -19.24 25.07 -24.50
CA SER A 698 -17.86 25.33 -24.93
C SER A 698 -17.39 24.25 -25.89
N ILE A 699 -16.67 24.66 -26.92
CA ILE A 699 -16.18 23.80 -27.99
C ILE A 699 -14.66 23.71 -27.88
N VAL A 700 -14.14 22.49 -27.88
CA VAL A 700 -12.70 22.16 -27.93
C VAL A 700 -12.40 21.69 -29.34
N ARG A 701 -11.52 22.43 -30.05
CA ARG A 701 -11.24 22.19 -31.49
C ARG A 701 -9.86 21.60 -31.69
N SER A 702 -9.72 20.75 -32.71
CA SER A 702 -8.40 20.29 -33.15
C SER A 702 -7.70 21.39 -33.95
N LYS A 703 -6.40 21.59 -33.71
CA LYS A 703 -5.52 22.37 -34.61
C LYS A 703 -4.47 21.51 -35.32
N SER A 704 -4.45 20.21 -35.02
CA SER A 704 -3.39 19.27 -35.37
C SER A 704 -3.84 18.26 -36.43
N LEU A 705 -2.88 17.80 -37.22
CA LEU A 705 -3.09 16.79 -38.26
C LEU A 705 -3.31 15.39 -37.67
N PRO A 706 -4.00 14.45 -38.37
CA PRO A 706 -4.18 13.07 -37.93
C PRO A 706 -2.89 12.28 -37.63
N ILE A 707 -3.03 11.21 -36.83
CA ILE A 707 -1.91 10.31 -36.49
C ILE A 707 -1.47 9.56 -37.75
N GLY A 708 -0.15 9.47 -37.97
CA GLY A 708 0.47 8.81 -39.12
C GLY A 708 0.93 9.76 -40.23
N VAL A 709 0.54 11.05 -40.20
CA VAL A 709 0.88 12.04 -41.25
C VAL A 709 2.30 12.59 -41.10
N LEU A 710 2.74 12.81 -39.85
CA LEU A 710 4.04 13.40 -39.52
C LEU A 710 4.85 12.42 -38.65
N GLU A 711 6.18 12.49 -38.74
CA GLU A 711 7.09 11.70 -37.89
C GLU A 711 6.90 12.02 -36.40
N GLU A 712 6.61 13.29 -36.08
CA GLU A 712 6.23 13.75 -34.74
C GLU A 712 4.82 14.35 -34.79
N ALA A 713 3.95 13.94 -33.85
CA ALA A 713 2.61 14.48 -33.75
C ALA A 713 2.66 15.90 -33.13
N ASP A 714 2.01 16.87 -33.76
CA ASP A 714 1.83 18.21 -33.19
C ASP A 714 0.73 18.16 -32.12
N ILE A 715 1.14 17.91 -30.87
CA ILE A 715 0.24 17.66 -29.75
C ILE A 715 0.00 18.96 -28.98
N GLU A 716 -1.15 19.58 -29.19
CA GLU A 716 -1.67 20.64 -28.30
C GLU A 716 -2.57 20.03 -27.21
N ILE A 717 -2.33 20.42 -25.95
CA ILE A 717 -3.17 20.05 -24.80
C ILE A 717 -4.04 21.25 -24.41
N GLU A 718 -5.36 21.11 -24.49
CA GLU A 718 -6.31 22.11 -23.98
C GLU A 718 -6.86 21.67 -22.62
N ARG A 719 -6.89 22.58 -21.64
CA ARG A 719 -7.38 22.30 -20.27
C ARG A 719 -8.68 23.03 -19.97
N LYS A 720 -9.65 22.34 -19.38
CA LYS A 720 -10.92 22.92 -18.88
C LYS A 720 -11.26 22.37 -17.50
N MET A 721 -11.95 23.17 -16.69
CA MET A 721 -12.51 22.72 -15.42
C MET A 721 -13.95 22.25 -15.61
N LEU A 722 -14.21 20.98 -15.34
CA LEU A 722 -15.55 20.41 -15.33
C LEU A 722 -16.19 20.55 -13.95
N LYS A 723 -17.50 20.74 -13.93
CA LYS A 723 -18.32 20.87 -12.73
C LYS A 723 -19.35 19.75 -12.64
N ASN A 724 -19.95 19.63 -11.46
CA ASN A 724 -21.07 18.72 -11.25
C ASN A 724 -22.20 18.97 -12.27
N GLY A 725 -22.64 17.93 -12.95
CA GLY A 725 -23.70 17.96 -13.94
C GLY A 725 -23.26 18.32 -15.36
N ASP A 726 -21.99 18.63 -15.59
CA ASP A 726 -21.48 18.92 -16.93
C ASP A 726 -21.48 17.66 -17.80
N PHE A 727 -21.84 17.84 -19.07
CA PHE A 727 -21.73 16.81 -20.10
C PHE A 727 -20.53 17.10 -20.99
N LEU A 728 -19.72 16.07 -21.22
CA LEU A 728 -18.68 16.02 -22.22
C LEU A 728 -19.16 15.13 -23.37
N ILE A 729 -19.15 15.65 -24.59
CA ILE A 729 -19.63 14.96 -25.79
C ILE A 729 -18.48 14.89 -26.81
N MET A 730 -18.05 13.67 -27.12
CA MET A 730 -17.08 13.35 -28.17
C MET A 730 -17.79 12.59 -29.29
N MET A 731 -17.37 12.75 -30.54
CA MET A 731 -17.99 12.08 -31.69
C MET A 731 -17.04 11.93 -32.86
N SER A 732 -17.38 11.07 -33.83
CA SER A 732 -16.68 10.96 -35.12
C SER A 732 -17.24 11.93 -36.16
N ASP A 733 -16.51 12.08 -37.27
CA ASP A 733 -16.87 12.96 -38.38
C ASP A 733 -18.18 12.56 -39.07
N GLY A 734 -18.51 11.26 -39.13
CA GLY A 734 -19.77 10.78 -39.66
C GLY A 734 -21.00 11.33 -38.94
N VAL A 735 -20.87 11.77 -37.68
CA VAL A 735 -21.92 12.47 -36.93
C VAL A 735 -21.90 13.97 -37.24
N SER A 736 -20.73 14.62 -37.14
CA SER A 736 -20.57 16.05 -37.37
C SER A 736 -21.03 16.47 -38.77
N ASP A 737 -20.60 15.73 -39.79
CA ASP A 737 -20.69 16.11 -41.20
C ASP A 737 -21.84 15.39 -41.92
N CYS A 738 -22.92 15.11 -41.17
CA CYS A 738 -24.08 14.38 -41.65
C CYS A 738 -24.92 15.16 -42.70
N ASP A 739 -24.88 16.50 -42.69
CA ASP A 739 -25.42 17.38 -43.74
C ASP A 739 -24.30 18.17 -44.41
N GLN A 740 -24.27 18.17 -45.75
CA GLN A 740 -23.28 18.92 -46.53
C GLN A 740 -23.55 20.43 -46.59
N ASN A 741 -24.73 20.88 -46.14
CA ASN A 741 -25.16 22.28 -46.23
C ASN A 741 -25.08 23.05 -44.90
N GLU A 742 -24.92 22.36 -43.77
CA GLU A 742 -24.80 22.98 -42.44
C GLU A 742 -23.43 22.63 -41.83
N GLU A 743 -22.80 23.60 -41.18
CA GLU A 743 -21.57 23.33 -40.41
C GLU A 743 -21.90 22.44 -39.20
N GLY A 744 -21.19 21.32 -39.05
CA GLY A 744 -21.36 20.36 -37.95
C GLY A 744 -21.43 21.00 -36.56
N ASP A 745 -20.47 21.89 -36.27
CA ASP A 745 -20.39 22.63 -35.00
C ASP A 745 -21.68 23.42 -34.67
N LYS A 746 -22.37 23.94 -35.68
CA LYS A 746 -23.54 24.81 -35.49
C LYS A 746 -24.77 24.01 -35.10
N TRP A 747 -25.14 22.98 -35.87
CA TRP A 747 -26.35 22.21 -35.62
C TRP A 747 -26.26 21.48 -34.27
N ILE A 748 -25.08 20.94 -33.92
CA ILE A 748 -24.84 20.28 -32.63
C ILE A 748 -25.02 21.29 -31.49
N SER A 749 -24.42 22.47 -31.61
CA SER A 749 -24.53 23.51 -30.59
C SER A 749 -25.97 23.99 -30.40
N GLU A 750 -26.74 24.13 -31.48
CA GLU A 750 -28.15 24.49 -31.41
C GLU A 750 -29.00 23.38 -30.80
N TYR A 751 -28.77 22.13 -31.20
CA TYR A 751 -29.46 20.97 -30.65
C TYR A 751 -29.23 20.83 -29.14
N LEU A 752 -27.98 20.96 -28.70
CA LEU A 752 -27.58 20.90 -27.30
C LEU A 752 -28.15 22.08 -26.48
N LYS A 753 -28.33 23.26 -27.07
CA LYS A 753 -28.98 24.42 -26.40
C LYS A 753 -30.48 24.23 -26.25
N ASN A 754 -31.13 23.65 -27.26
CA ASN A 754 -32.59 23.55 -27.32
C ASN A 754 -33.15 22.36 -26.53
N ASN A 755 -32.33 21.35 -26.26
CA ASN A 755 -32.76 20.13 -25.57
C ASN A 755 -32.03 19.95 -24.24
N ASN A 756 -32.78 19.64 -23.17
CA ASN A 756 -32.24 19.36 -21.84
C ASN A 756 -32.40 17.88 -21.50
N PHE A 757 -31.27 17.21 -21.31
CA PHE A 757 -31.18 15.82 -20.92
C PHE A 757 -30.49 15.71 -19.57
N ASN A 758 -30.92 14.74 -18.76
CA ASN A 758 -30.30 14.42 -17.49
C ASN A 758 -29.44 13.16 -17.56
N ASP A 759 -29.83 12.18 -18.36
CA ASP A 759 -29.10 10.92 -18.53
C ASP A 759 -28.15 11.02 -19.75
N PRO A 760 -26.84 10.75 -19.60
CA PRO A 760 -25.91 10.66 -20.73
C PRO A 760 -26.34 9.67 -21.81
N LYS A 761 -27.02 8.57 -21.44
CA LYS A 761 -27.52 7.57 -22.39
C LYS A 761 -28.57 8.15 -23.33
N ASP A 762 -29.54 8.89 -22.78
CA ASP A 762 -30.62 9.48 -23.55
C ASP A 762 -30.07 10.55 -24.51
N LEU A 763 -29.10 11.34 -24.06
CA LEU A 763 -28.44 12.34 -24.90
C LEU A 763 -27.66 11.68 -26.06
N ALA A 764 -26.93 10.59 -25.80
CA ALA A 764 -26.18 9.87 -26.83
C ALA A 764 -27.10 9.30 -27.92
N TYR A 765 -28.24 8.72 -27.55
CA TYR A 765 -29.23 8.24 -28.53
C TYR A 765 -29.90 9.39 -29.27
N ALA A 766 -30.26 10.47 -28.58
CA ALA A 766 -30.93 11.61 -29.18
C ALA A 766 -30.05 12.30 -30.24
N LEU A 767 -28.76 12.47 -29.97
CA LEU A 767 -27.80 13.01 -30.94
C LEU A 767 -27.63 12.08 -32.15
N MET A 768 -27.54 10.77 -31.94
CA MET A 768 -27.44 9.79 -33.02
C MET A 768 -28.70 9.79 -33.90
N ASP A 769 -29.89 9.82 -33.28
CA ASP A 769 -31.16 9.86 -34.00
C ASP A 769 -31.32 11.15 -34.82
N GLU A 770 -30.85 12.28 -34.31
CA GLU A 770 -30.89 13.54 -35.05
C GLU A 770 -29.91 13.54 -36.24
N ALA A 771 -28.69 13.04 -36.06
CA ALA A 771 -27.74 12.87 -37.16
C ALA A 771 -28.28 11.93 -38.26
N MET A 772 -28.99 10.86 -37.87
CA MET A 772 -29.70 9.99 -38.83
C MET A 772 -30.83 10.70 -39.57
N LYS A 773 -31.59 11.59 -38.91
CA LYS A 773 -32.64 12.38 -39.58
C LYS A 773 -32.06 13.37 -40.57
N LEU A 774 -31.00 14.09 -40.20
CA LEU A 774 -30.32 15.07 -41.05
C LEU A 774 -29.71 14.39 -42.29
N SER A 775 -29.15 13.19 -42.12
CA SER A 775 -28.67 12.36 -43.24
C SER A 775 -29.78 11.66 -44.05
N LYS A 776 -31.06 11.96 -43.79
CA LYS A 776 -32.24 11.33 -44.43
C LYS A 776 -32.22 9.80 -44.34
N TYR A 777 -31.72 9.29 -43.22
CA TYR A 777 -31.51 7.87 -42.93
C TYR A 777 -30.59 7.14 -43.92
N LYS A 778 -29.73 7.87 -44.63
CA LYS A 778 -28.68 7.31 -45.48
C LYS A 778 -27.32 7.54 -44.86
N ILE A 779 -26.85 6.54 -44.14
CA ILE A 779 -25.60 6.58 -43.39
C ILE A 779 -24.43 6.39 -44.36
N LYS A 780 -23.80 7.51 -44.74
CA LYS A 780 -22.67 7.54 -45.69
C LYS A 780 -21.34 7.15 -45.05
N ASP A 781 -21.23 7.33 -43.74
CA ASP A 781 -20.02 7.05 -42.97
C ASP A 781 -20.33 6.45 -41.60
N ASP A 782 -19.32 5.90 -40.97
CA ASP A 782 -19.45 5.36 -39.62
C ASP A 782 -19.73 6.48 -38.59
N MET A 783 -20.68 6.25 -37.69
CA MET A 783 -21.15 7.25 -36.74
C MET A 783 -20.96 6.76 -35.30
N THR A 784 -20.24 7.52 -34.50
CA THR A 784 -20.00 7.24 -33.08
C THR A 784 -20.18 8.49 -32.24
N VAL A 785 -20.93 8.38 -31.13
CA VAL A 785 -21.12 9.45 -30.14
C VAL A 785 -20.84 8.91 -28.75
N LEU A 786 -19.97 9.58 -28.00
CA LEU A 786 -19.67 9.34 -26.59
C LEU A 786 -20.16 10.51 -25.76
N VAL A 787 -20.95 10.21 -24.73
CA VAL A 787 -21.44 11.20 -23.78
C VAL A 787 -21.00 10.80 -22.38
N SER A 788 -20.19 11.64 -21.75
CA SER A 788 -19.71 11.51 -20.39
C SER A 788 -20.33 12.58 -19.50
N LYS A 789 -20.93 12.19 -18.37
CA LYS A 789 -21.47 13.13 -17.39
C LYS A 789 -20.68 13.08 -16.09
N VAL A 790 -20.31 14.24 -15.57
CA VAL A 790 -19.56 14.40 -14.32
C VAL A 790 -20.52 14.58 -13.15
N TYR A 791 -20.30 13.83 -12.07
CA TYR A 791 -21.03 13.90 -10.81
C TYR A 791 -20.07 14.24 -9.68
N ALA A 792 -20.38 15.24 -8.86
CA ALA A 792 -19.65 15.45 -7.61
C ALA A 792 -20.14 14.45 -6.55
N LEU A 793 -19.20 13.82 -5.86
CA LEU A 793 -19.43 12.98 -4.69
C LEU A 793 -19.32 13.90 -3.46
N GLU A 794 -20.46 14.18 -2.82
CA GLU A 794 -20.54 14.96 -1.57
C GLU A 794 -20.37 14.09 -0.33
#